data_AF-A0A8S2L4Z9-F1
#
_entry.id   AF-A0A8S2L4Z9-F1
#
_cell.length_a   1.000
_cell.length_b   1.000
_cell.length_c   1.000
_cell.angle_alpha   90.00
_cell.angle_beta   90.00
_cell.angle_gamma   90.00
#
_symmetry.space_group_name_H-M   'P 1'
#
loop_
_entity.id
_entity.type
_entity.pdbx_description
1 polymer ?
#
loop_
_entity_poly.entity_id
_entity_poly.type
_entity_poly.pdbx_seq_one_letter_code
_entity_poly.pdbx_strand_id
1 'polypeptide(L)'
;MSNEEFLKLKQSVGGLISFNSFLSTSADQHVSRLFALSSLDNPDIKAIFYVIDVDLALTSSPIGYLDESFSYFYGEQEYLWGMNAVFRISAIQELDNGLCQVNLMVTSDDDVQLKQLTDYMRRDVGILPGMQQLGSLMIEMGEWSKAKDIYETLLQEDENYYTIQQLGYIAHRMKDLDAALRYYRRALSVFATLASPNDSELATIYSNVGCVLNDKGRLREALKQYQRTLELECNAKKPNIVNIARTYNNIGTIRDKQGRRKEALENMEHALRILLGGVLINAHQNPPRLSPVDKTLQASNSSRLKLEQQEYVCTNPYSSATNYHIGGFPISMTSGNFNNDSTLDLLVVNRVDNVLSLLLGNADGSFTSQFKYSTGKLPESVTIGDFNNDGKLDLAETNLNDNTVSVLLGNGDGSFQSHIPHKTGNGPESVTSGDFNNDNMLDLAVANSFDNTISVLLGNGDGNFQSQITYKTENWPHFVISGDFNQDSNLDLAVTNWHSNTVSILLGNGDGDFRSQITHPTGKRPSTLTSDYFNKDNMLDLAVANSFDNTISVLLGNGDGNFQSQITYQTGAWPYSVISSDFNNDSKPDLAVTNHGGNTVSVLLGNGDGSFQFQIAYQTRNDSSFVISDDFNEDNNPDLAVTNTGDNTVSVLLGNGDGSFQSQRIYRTGMQPYSVISGDFNKDHKADLAVTNTMEHTISVLLVNGSGSFSAEITYPYGNTPIFVTSADFNNDGKSDVAVLNVDNDTVSVLLGNGDRSIQSQIMYHTGKRPVTLTTGDFNNDDQVDLAVTNFYDNTVSVLLGNGDGRFQSRIAYKTGGGPVFVISGDFNNDSKLDLAVTNHGDNTVSVLLGKGDGRFQFQISYKTGTWPRSVGSDDFNNDDKLDLVVTNTDDTTVSVLLGNGDGSFQSQITYQTGNDPESVTSGDFNDDNKLDLAVANRMDNTISVLLGNGDGTFQRRINYNTGSDPYFLLSGDFNNDYKVDLAVANKKSENVGIFLNGC
;
A
#
# COMPACT_ATOMS: atom_id res chain seq x y z
N MET A 1 16.63 44.55 -3.69
CA MET A 1 17.50 43.56 -3.01
C MET A 1 17.64 43.96 -1.55
N SER A 2 17.60 43.02 -0.61
CA SER A 2 17.80 43.31 0.82
C SER A 2 19.24 43.77 1.12
N ASN A 3 19.44 44.40 2.28
CA ASN A 3 20.77 44.81 2.73
C ASN A 3 21.75 43.62 2.90
N GLU A 4 21.28 42.43 3.28
CA GLU A 4 22.14 41.25 3.46
C GLU A 4 22.58 40.65 2.11
N GLU A 5 21.64 40.47 1.18
CA GLU A 5 21.95 40.03 -0.19
C GLU A 5 22.90 41.01 -0.89
N PHE A 6 22.74 42.32 -0.66
CA PHE A 6 23.63 43.34 -1.21
C PHE A 6 25.05 43.25 -0.64
N LEU A 7 25.22 42.88 0.63
CA LEU A 7 26.54 42.61 1.21
C LEU A 7 27.19 41.36 0.59
N LYS A 8 26.40 40.31 0.33
CA LYS A 8 26.87 39.12 -0.42
C LYS A 8 27.27 39.50 -1.84
N LEU A 9 26.46 40.29 -2.55
CA LEU A 9 26.76 40.78 -3.90
C LEU A 9 28.05 41.62 -3.95
N LYS A 10 28.28 42.49 -2.96
CA LYS A 10 29.53 43.26 -2.82
C LYS A 10 30.78 42.38 -2.62
N GLN A 11 30.64 41.22 -1.97
CA GLN A 11 31.73 40.26 -1.81
C GLN A 11 31.97 39.43 -3.08
N SER A 12 31.01 39.41 -4.01
CA SER A 12 31.04 38.65 -5.27
C SER A 12 31.54 39.42 -6.49
N VAL A 13 32.25 40.56 -6.31
CA VAL A 13 32.92 41.25 -7.43
C VAL A 13 34.00 40.33 -8.02
N GLY A 14 33.95 40.10 -9.33
CA GLY A 14 34.76 39.06 -9.98
C GLY A 14 34.17 37.64 -9.83
N GLY A 15 32.94 37.50 -9.37
CA GLY A 15 32.14 36.27 -9.46
C GLY A 15 31.22 36.25 -10.69
N LEU A 16 30.51 35.13 -10.84
CA LEU A 16 29.47 34.91 -11.85
C LEU A 16 28.08 35.15 -11.26
N ILE A 17 27.15 35.66 -12.08
CA ILE A 17 25.73 35.82 -11.75
C ILE A 17 24.87 35.41 -12.96
N SER A 18 23.79 34.68 -12.68
CA SER A 18 22.72 34.34 -13.62
C SER A 18 21.39 34.81 -13.06
N PHE A 19 20.38 34.91 -13.91
CA PHE A 19 19.02 35.27 -13.51
C PHE A 19 18.07 34.10 -13.82
N ASN A 20 17.25 33.68 -12.85
CA ASN A 20 16.34 32.53 -12.99
C ASN A 20 15.09 32.84 -13.86
N SER A 21 15.16 33.85 -14.72
CA SER A 21 14.08 34.36 -15.57
C SER A 21 14.68 35.09 -16.77
N PHE A 22 13.90 35.27 -17.83
CA PHE A 22 14.31 36.13 -18.95
C PHE A 22 14.57 37.54 -18.42
N LEU A 23 15.74 38.11 -18.77
CA LEU A 23 16.11 39.45 -18.37
C LEU A 23 15.77 40.42 -19.52
N SER A 24 14.74 41.24 -19.35
CA SER A 24 14.47 42.39 -20.22
C SER A 24 15.34 43.57 -19.77
N THR A 25 15.94 44.26 -20.75
CA THR A 25 16.86 45.39 -20.53
C THR A 25 16.69 46.46 -21.61
N SER A 26 17.01 47.71 -21.29
CA SER A 26 16.93 48.84 -22.21
C SER A 26 18.30 49.33 -22.65
N ALA A 27 18.45 49.74 -23.90
CA ALA A 27 19.59 50.56 -24.30
C ALA A 27 19.51 52.02 -23.77
N ASP A 28 18.33 52.49 -23.35
CA ASP A 28 18.21 53.79 -22.67
C ASP A 28 18.39 53.63 -21.14
N GLN A 29 19.51 54.15 -20.66
CA GLN A 29 19.85 54.17 -19.24
C GLN A 29 18.78 54.87 -18.37
N HIS A 30 18.00 55.81 -18.93
CA HIS A 30 16.97 56.54 -18.20
C HIS A 30 15.78 55.64 -17.82
N VAL A 31 15.33 54.74 -18.70
CA VAL A 31 14.18 53.86 -18.43
C VAL A 31 14.50 52.92 -17.27
N SER A 32 15.62 52.20 -17.36
CA SER A 32 16.03 51.26 -16.32
C SER A 32 16.40 51.96 -14.99
N ARG A 33 16.83 53.23 -15.01
CA ARG A 33 16.99 54.04 -13.78
C ARG A 33 15.67 54.42 -13.12
N LEU A 34 14.62 54.74 -13.88
CA LEU A 34 13.31 55.06 -13.31
C LEU A 34 12.73 53.89 -12.50
N PHE A 35 12.85 52.66 -13.01
CA PHE A 35 12.48 51.45 -12.26
C PHE A 35 13.27 51.30 -10.97
N ALA A 36 14.60 51.42 -11.01
CA ALA A 36 15.43 51.29 -9.80
C ALA A 36 15.09 52.36 -8.73
N LEU A 37 14.84 53.61 -9.15
CA LEU A 37 14.46 54.70 -8.24
C LEU A 37 13.09 54.51 -7.58
N SER A 38 12.16 53.78 -8.20
CA SER A 38 10.83 53.50 -7.63
C SER A 38 10.87 52.68 -6.32
N SER A 39 11.99 52.01 -6.05
CA SER A 39 12.17 51.17 -4.85
C SER A 39 12.78 51.91 -3.65
N LEU A 40 13.02 53.22 -3.74
CA LEU A 40 13.72 54.00 -2.70
C LEU A 40 12.90 54.31 -1.43
N ASP A 41 11.58 54.12 -1.45
CA ASP A 41 10.71 54.39 -0.30
C ASP A 41 10.81 53.33 0.82
N ASN A 42 11.52 52.21 0.59
CA ASN A 42 11.73 51.15 1.58
C ASN A 42 13.17 51.17 2.14
N PRO A 43 13.38 51.46 3.45
CA PRO A 43 14.72 51.59 4.04
C PRO A 43 15.51 50.26 4.12
N ASP A 44 14.82 49.12 4.06
CA ASP A 44 15.45 47.79 4.16
C ASP A 44 15.89 47.23 2.80
N ILE A 45 15.56 47.92 1.71
CA ILE A 45 15.85 47.54 0.34
C ILE A 45 16.89 48.49 -0.27
N LYS A 46 17.91 47.92 -0.94
CA LYS A 46 18.78 48.64 -1.85
C LYS A 46 18.21 48.62 -3.27
N ALA A 47 18.07 49.81 -3.83
CA ALA A 47 17.83 50.04 -5.25
C ALA A 47 19.10 49.69 -6.03
N ILE A 48 19.00 48.73 -6.95
CA ILE A 48 20.12 48.27 -7.78
C ILE A 48 19.78 48.53 -9.24
N PHE A 49 20.78 49.03 -9.96
CA PHE A 49 20.72 49.35 -11.37
C PHE A 49 21.85 48.62 -12.09
N TYR A 50 21.51 47.67 -12.96
CA TYR A 50 22.50 46.89 -13.70
C TYR A 50 22.90 47.59 -15.01
N VAL A 51 24.19 47.56 -15.34
CA VAL A 51 24.73 47.96 -16.65
C VAL A 51 25.42 46.75 -17.25
N ILE A 52 25.01 46.34 -18.46
CA ILE A 52 25.60 45.19 -19.15
C ILE A 52 26.49 45.69 -20.28
N ASP A 53 27.80 45.45 -20.15
CA ASP A 53 28.78 45.67 -21.20
C ASP A 53 28.74 44.47 -22.18
N VAL A 54 28.19 44.69 -23.37
CA VAL A 54 28.00 43.66 -24.41
C VAL A 54 29.12 43.72 -25.44
N ASP A 55 29.92 42.65 -25.54
CA ASP A 55 30.83 42.45 -26.67
C ASP A 55 30.12 41.70 -27.80
N LEU A 56 29.83 42.42 -28.89
CA LEU A 56 29.17 41.89 -30.09
C LEU A 56 30.03 40.88 -30.88
N ALA A 57 31.30 40.67 -30.51
CA ALA A 57 32.12 39.60 -31.07
C ALA A 57 31.81 38.22 -30.45
N LEU A 58 31.10 38.16 -29.32
CA LEU A 58 30.73 36.92 -28.63
C LEU A 58 29.46 36.31 -29.24
N THR A 59 29.61 35.16 -29.90
CA THR A 59 28.51 34.50 -30.64
C THR A 59 27.70 33.49 -29.85
N SER A 60 28.02 33.24 -28.58
CA SER A 60 27.42 32.16 -27.77
C SER A 60 26.28 32.59 -26.84
N SER A 61 26.03 33.90 -26.66
CA SER A 61 24.98 34.40 -25.77
C SER A 61 23.63 34.59 -26.49
N PRO A 62 22.52 34.02 -26.01
CA PRO A 62 21.21 34.19 -26.61
C PRO A 62 20.58 35.54 -26.24
N ILE A 63 20.77 36.53 -27.12
CA ILE A 63 20.19 37.87 -27.03
C ILE A 63 19.17 38.06 -28.16
N GLY A 64 17.95 38.45 -27.81
CA GLY A 64 16.93 38.90 -28.75
C GLY A 64 16.75 40.41 -28.70
N TYR A 65 16.62 41.06 -29.85
CA TYR A 65 16.12 42.43 -29.96
C TYR A 65 14.60 42.39 -30.16
N LEU A 66 13.83 43.12 -29.34
CA LEU A 66 12.38 43.24 -29.48
C LEU A 66 12.04 44.50 -30.28
N ASP A 67 11.13 44.40 -31.25
CA ASP A 67 10.66 45.57 -31.98
C ASP A 67 9.57 46.35 -31.22
N GLU A 68 9.32 47.59 -31.67
CA GLU A 68 8.41 48.57 -31.05
C GLU A 68 6.97 48.04 -30.81
N SER A 69 6.56 46.95 -31.45
CA SER A 69 5.24 46.32 -31.26
C SER A 69 5.12 45.42 -30.02
N PHE A 70 6.25 45.04 -29.41
CA PHE A 70 6.28 44.18 -28.21
C PHE A 70 6.80 44.86 -26.95
N SER A 71 7.49 46.01 -27.07
CA SER A 71 8.03 46.72 -25.91
C SER A 71 6.96 47.49 -25.13
N TYR A 72 7.13 47.61 -23.82
CA TYR A 72 6.19 48.30 -22.93
C TYR A 72 6.21 49.82 -23.12
N PHE A 73 7.36 50.41 -23.48
CA PHE A 73 7.48 51.84 -23.79
C PHE A 73 7.57 52.08 -25.31
N TYR A 74 6.69 52.93 -25.82
CA TYR A 74 6.66 53.27 -27.24
C TYR A 74 7.96 53.98 -27.67
N GLY A 75 8.74 53.33 -28.54
CA GLY A 75 10.04 53.82 -29.02
C GLY A 75 11.25 53.41 -28.18
N GLU A 76 11.11 52.46 -27.24
CA GLU A 76 12.23 51.85 -26.52
C GLU A 76 13.00 50.84 -27.38
N GLN A 77 14.32 50.73 -27.15
CA GLN A 77 15.18 49.69 -27.70
C GLN A 77 15.42 48.60 -26.65
N GLU A 78 14.53 47.61 -26.64
CA GLU A 78 14.50 46.54 -25.63
C GLU A 78 15.28 45.30 -26.09
N TYR A 79 16.10 44.77 -25.19
CA TYR A 79 16.95 43.59 -25.37
C TYR A 79 16.56 42.53 -24.33
N LEU A 80 16.20 41.34 -24.82
CA LEU A 80 15.80 40.19 -24.02
C LEU A 80 16.92 39.15 -23.98
N TRP A 81 17.32 38.73 -22.79
CA TRP A 81 18.34 37.69 -22.57
C TRP A 81 17.69 36.37 -22.17
N GLY A 82 18.19 35.27 -22.74
CA GLY A 82 17.78 33.91 -22.34
C GLY A 82 18.08 33.58 -20.88
N MET A 83 17.28 32.70 -20.28
CA MET A 83 17.40 32.26 -18.87
C MET A 83 18.76 31.61 -18.52
N ASN A 84 19.53 31.16 -19.53
CA ASN A 84 20.86 30.58 -19.37
C ASN A 84 22.00 31.60 -19.55
N ALA A 85 21.70 32.90 -19.66
CA ALA A 85 22.72 33.94 -19.74
C ALA A 85 23.48 34.09 -18.40
N VAL A 86 24.80 33.96 -18.45
CA VAL A 86 25.70 34.15 -17.31
C VAL A 86 26.56 35.40 -17.52
N PHE A 87 26.63 36.24 -16.49
CA PHE A 87 27.40 37.47 -16.50
C PHE A 87 28.47 37.46 -15.42
N ARG A 88 29.57 38.17 -15.67
CA ARG A 88 30.62 38.41 -14.67
C ARG A 88 30.42 39.78 -14.04
N ILE A 89 30.39 39.84 -12.71
CA ILE A 89 30.28 41.11 -11.97
C ILE A 89 31.61 41.84 -12.09
N SER A 90 31.68 42.87 -12.95
CA SER A 90 32.93 43.58 -13.27
C SER A 90 33.23 44.71 -12.29
N ALA A 91 32.21 45.42 -11.80
CA ALA A 91 32.33 46.45 -10.76
C ALA A 91 31.00 46.69 -10.05
N ILE A 92 31.05 47.19 -8.81
CA ILE A 92 29.90 47.67 -8.05
C ILE A 92 30.23 49.07 -7.52
N GLN A 93 29.37 50.05 -7.78
CA GLN A 93 29.56 51.45 -7.41
C GLN A 93 28.31 51.99 -6.71
N GLU A 94 28.46 52.65 -5.57
CA GLU A 94 27.37 53.40 -4.95
C GLU A 94 27.28 54.78 -5.59
N LEU A 95 26.06 55.15 -5.99
CA LEU A 95 25.72 56.45 -6.55
C LEU A 95 24.97 57.29 -5.49
N ASP A 96 24.77 58.57 -5.78
CA ASP A 96 24.00 59.46 -4.92
C ASP A 96 22.58 58.91 -4.66
N ASN A 97 22.00 59.31 -3.52
CA ASN A 97 20.65 58.94 -3.08
C ASN A 97 20.40 57.45 -2.80
N GLY A 98 21.46 56.65 -2.59
CA GLY A 98 21.34 55.25 -2.16
C GLY A 98 21.07 54.24 -3.28
N LEU A 99 21.12 54.69 -4.54
CA LEU A 99 21.14 53.85 -5.72
C LEU A 99 22.52 53.18 -5.88
N CYS A 100 22.57 51.89 -6.21
CA CYS A 100 23.82 51.21 -6.54
C CYS A 100 23.86 50.74 -7.99
N GLN A 101 24.94 51.05 -8.70
CA GLN A 101 25.21 50.55 -10.04
C GLN A 101 26.06 49.28 -9.98
N VAL A 102 25.61 48.22 -10.65
CA VAL A 102 26.33 46.95 -10.79
C VAL A 102 26.66 46.77 -12.26
N ASN A 103 27.95 46.82 -12.60
CA ASN A 103 28.41 46.55 -13.96
C ASN A 103 28.59 45.04 -14.14
N LEU A 104 28.02 44.53 -15.22
CA LEU A 104 28.03 43.15 -15.65
C LEU A 104 28.72 43.06 -17.01
N MET A 105 29.58 42.08 -17.19
CA MET A 105 30.20 41.75 -18.48
C MET A 105 29.64 40.43 -18.97
N VAL A 106 29.28 40.35 -20.25
CA VAL A 106 28.85 39.09 -20.89
C VAL A 106 29.99 38.08 -20.83
N THR A 107 29.70 36.85 -20.41
CA THR A 107 30.71 35.77 -20.37
C THR A 107 30.74 34.96 -21.66
N SER A 108 31.85 34.26 -21.87
CA SER A 108 32.05 33.33 -22.99
C SER A 108 32.63 32.02 -22.48
N ASP A 109 32.75 31.02 -23.37
CA ASP A 109 33.32 29.70 -23.05
C ASP A 109 34.81 29.74 -22.61
N ASP A 110 35.47 30.90 -22.76
CA ASP A 110 36.84 31.16 -22.30
C ASP A 110 36.92 31.65 -20.85
N ASP A 111 35.79 31.96 -20.21
CA ASP A 111 35.75 32.36 -18.80
C ASP A 111 36.21 31.22 -17.88
N VAL A 112 37.30 31.43 -17.15
CA VAL A 112 37.98 30.37 -16.39
C VAL A 112 37.09 29.76 -15.31
N GLN A 113 36.23 30.55 -14.65
CA GLN A 113 35.33 30.02 -13.60
C GLN A 113 34.12 29.33 -14.22
N LEU A 114 33.54 29.87 -15.29
CA LEU A 114 32.43 29.24 -16.00
C LEU A 114 32.88 27.91 -16.62
N LYS A 115 34.10 27.88 -17.17
CA LYS A 115 34.74 26.67 -17.68
C LYS A 115 35.03 25.66 -16.58
N GLN A 116 35.55 26.08 -15.43
CA GLN A 116 35.73 25.19 -14.27
C GLN A 116 34.39 24.61 -13.77
N LEU A 117 33.33 25.42 -13.71
CA LEU A 117 31.99 24.99 -13.33
C LEU A 117 31.41 24.02 -14.37
N THR A 118 31.58 24.31 -15.66
CA THR A 118 31.12 23.43 -16.75
C THR A 118 31.94 22.14 -16.79
N ASP A 119 33.24 22.18 -16.54
CA ASP A 119 34.11 21.00 -16.43
C ASP A 119 33.93 20.24 -15.11
N TYR A 120 33.30 20.84 -14.10
CA TYR A 120 32.80 20.17 -12.90
C TYR A 120 31.47 19.46 -13.23
N MET A 121 30.49 20.16 -13.81
CA MET A 121 29.22 19.55 -14.26
C MET A 121 29.44 18.41 -15.26
N ARG A 122 30.38 18.55 -16.22
CA ARG A 122 30.79 17.47 -17.14
C ARG A 122 31.42 16.27 -16.43
N ARG A 123 31.98 16.44 -15.23
CA ARG A 123 32.53 15.35 -14.42
C ARG A 123 31.49 14.70 -13.51
N ASP A 124 30.61 15.49 -12.91
CA ASP A 124 29.49 14.99 -12.07
C ASP A 124 28.43 14.27 -12.90
N VAL A 125 28.07 14.79 -14.08
CA VAL A 125 27.03 14.21 -14.96
C VAL A 125 27.55 12.99 -15.75
N GLY A 126 28.86 12.74 -15.80
CA GLY A 126 29.42 11.42 -16.10
C GLY A 126 29.10 10.78 -17.46
N ILE A 127 28.84 11.54 -18.55
CA ILE A 127 28.56 10.95 -19.88
C ILE A 127 29.44 11.51 -21.02
N LEU A 128 29.71 10.59 -21.95
CA LEU A 128 30.43 10.65 -23.23
C LEU A 128 29.96 11.77 -24.21
N PRO A 129 30.76 12.13 -25.23
CA PRO A 129 30.40 13.14 -26.24
C PRO A 129 29.05 12.90 -26.93
N GLY A 130 28.31 13.96 -27.28
CA GLY A 130 26.91 13.87 -27.73
C GLY A 130 26.62 12.96 -28.94
N MET A 131 27.59 12.76 -29.85
CA MET A 131 27.48 11.75 -30.91
C MET A 131 27.40 10.32 -30.36
N GLN A 132 28.10 10.00 -29.27
CA GLN A 132 28.06 8.69 -28.62
C GLN A 132 26.77 8.50 -27.80
N GLN A 133 26.22 9.56 -27.22
CA GLN A 133 24.87 9.54 -26.61
C GLN A 133 23.80 9.24 -27.67
N LEU A 134 23.82 9.96 -28.80
CA LEU A 134 22.90 9.72 -29.92
C LEU A 134 23.05 8.30 -30.47
N GLY A 135 24.28 7.79 -30.57
CA GLY A 135 24.56 6.40 -30.95
C GLY A 135 23.97 5.36 -29.98
N SER A 136 24.06 5.61 -28.67
CA SER A 136 23.47 4.73 -27.63
C SER A 136 21.95 4.76 -27.67
N LEU A 137 21.35 5.95 -27.79
CA LEU A 137 19.90 6.09 -27.90
C LEU A 137 19.36 5.37 -29.15
N MET A 138 20.07 5.44 -30.28
CA MET A 138 19.72 4.68 -31.49
C MET A 138 19.89 3.16 -31.32
N ILE A 139 20.79 2.70 -30.44
CA ILE A 139 20.87 1.28 -30.03
C ILE A 139 19.63 0.88 -29.21
N GLU A 140 19.24 1.71 -28.24
CA GLU A 140 18.12 1.45 -27.33
C GLU A 140 16.77 1.47 -28.07
N MET A 141 16.58 2.42 -28.98
CA MET A 141 15.42 2.50 -29.89
C MET A 141 15.38 1.39 -30.96
N GLY A 142 16.39 0.51 -31.02
CA GLY A 142 16.47 -0.57 -32.02
C GLY A 142 16.76 -0.11 -33.45
N GLU A 143 17.23 1.12 -33.63
CA GLU A 143 17.54 1.78 -34.90
C GLU A 143 18.96 1.42 -35.40
N TRP A 144 19.22 0.11 -35.52
CA TRP A 144 20.56 -0.47 -35.71
C TRP A 144 21.35 0.13 -36.88
N SER A 145 20.69 0.49 -37.99
CA SER A 145 21.38 1.10 -39.13
C SER A 145 21.86 2.51 -38.83
N LYS A 146 21.02 3.34 -38.17
CA LYS A 146 21.37 4.72 -37.80
C LYS A 146 22.47 4.72 -36.74
N ALA A 147 22.37 3.84 -35.74
CA ALA A 147 23.42 3.62 -34.75
C ALA A 147 24.76 3.23 -35.41
N LYS A 148 24.73 2.34 -36.42
CA LYS A 148 25.92 1.93 -37.17
C LYS A 148 26.56 3.11 -37.88
N ASP A 149 25.79 3.93 -38.59
CA ASP A 149 26.30 5.09 -39.34
C ASP A 149 26.96 6.13 -38.39
N ILE A 150 26.37 6.34 -37.21
CA ILE A 150 26.93 7.22 -36.16
C ILE A 150 28.26 6.65 -35.62
N TYR A 151 28.30 5.38 -35.22
CA TYR A 151 29.53 4.79 -34.68
C TYR A 151 30.62 4.54 -35.75
N GLU A 152 30.27 4.37 -37.03
CA GLU A 152 31.24 4.33 -38.15
C GLU A 152 31.80 5.73 -38.48
N THR A 153 31.04 6.80 -38.20
CA THR A 153 31.53 8.19 -38.28
C THR A 153 32.49 8.49 -37.13
N LEU A 154 32.09 8.18 -35.89
CA LEU A 154 32.95 8.31 -34.70
C LEU A 154 34.28 7.54 -34.83
N LEU A 155 34.26 6.37 -35.48
CA LEU A 155 35.46 5.57 -35.70
C LEU A 155 36.45 6.18 -36.71
N GLN A 156 36.00 7.14 -37.53
CA GLN A 156 36.88 7.93 -38.42
C GLN A 156 37.50 9.13 -37.69
N GLU A 157 36.86 9.62 -36.62
CA GLU A 157 37.37 10.73 -35.80
C GLU A 157 38.39 10.25 -34.75
N ASP A 158 38.11 9.14 -34.06
CA ASP A 158 39.02 8.54 -33.06
C ASP A 158 38.91 7.00 -33.02
N GLU A 159 40.06 6.30 -33.02
CA GLU A 159 40.09 4.83 -32.96
C GLU A 159 40.02 4.32 -31.51
N ASN A 160 38.85 4.49 -30.90
CA ASN A 160 38.56 4.02 -29.55
C ASN A 160 37.95 2.60 -29.55
N TYR A 161 38.46 1.72 -28.68
CA TYR A 161 37.93 0.36 -28.48
C TYR A 161 36.42 0.34 -28.14
N TYR A 162 35.91 1.35 -27.43
CA TYR A 162 34.49 1.48 -27.08
C TYR A 162 33.62 1.60 -28.33
N THR A 163 33.94 2.54 -29.23
CA THR A 163 33.29 2.72 -30.53
C THR A 163 33.30 1.42 -31.34
N ILE A 164 34.43 0.71 -31.35
CA ILE A 164 34.59 -0.57 -32.06
C ILE A 164 33.76 -1.69 -31.40
N GLN A 165 33.67 -1.71 -30.07
CA GLN A 165 32.81 -2.64 -29.33
C GLN A 165 31.33 -2.43 -29.65
N GLN A 166 30.88 -1.18 -29.72
CA GLN A 166 29.48 -0.86 -30.07
C GLN A 166 29.15 -1.28 -31.50
N LEU A 167 30.05 -1.07 -32.46
CA LEU A 167 29.90 -1.61 -33.83
C LEU A 167 29.85 -3.14 -33.86
N GLY A 168 30.61 -3.81 -32.98
CA GLY A 168 30.53 -5.26 -32.79
C GLY A 168 29.15 -5.72 -32.29
N TYR A 169 28.57 -4.98 -31.34
CA TYR A 169 27.24 -5.26 -30.79
C TYR A 169 26.13 -5.00 -31.81
N ILE A 170 26.16 -3.86 -32.50
CA ILE A 170 25.21 -3.54 -33.57
C ILE A 170 25.27 -4.61 -34.67
N ALA A 171 26.47 -5.01 -35.12
CA ALA A 171 26.63 -6.08 -36.12
C ALA A 171 26.06 -7.43 -35.63
N HIS A 172 26.20 -7.76 -34.34
CA HIS A 172 25.61 -8.97 -33.74
C HIS A 172 24.08 -8.89 -33.74
N ARG A 173 23.48 -7.76 -33.32
CA ARG A 173 22.03 -7.52 -33.37
C ARG A 173 21.47 -7.57 -34.80
N MET A 174 22.23 -7.07 -35.78
CA MET A 174 21.92 -7.18 -37.22
C MET A 174 22.16 -8.58 -37.82
N LYS A 175 22.58 -9.57 -37.01
CA LYS A 175 22.91 -10.96 -37.40
C LYS A 175 24.10 -11.11 -38.35
N ASP A 176 24.93 -10.08 -38.57
CA ASP A 176 26.24 -10.23 -39.22
C ASP A 176 27.29 -10.71 -38.21
N LEU A 177 27.23 -12.01 -37.92
CA LEU A 177 28.11 -12.67 -36.96
C LEU A 177 29.59 -12.67 -37.38
N ASP A 178 29.91 -12.41 -38.66
CA ASP A 178 31.29 -12.30 -39.13
C ASP A 178 31.83 -10.86 -39.01
N ALA A 179 31.01 -9.83 -39.23
CA ALA A 179 31.37 -8.46 -38.88
C ALA A 179 31.52 -8.29 -37.36
N ALA A 180 30.60 -8.82 -36.56
CA ALA A 180 30.67 -8.77 -35.10
C ALA A 180 32.00 -9.35 -34.57
N LEU A 181 32.41 -10.54 -35.05
CA LEU A 181 33.70 -11.14 -34.68
C LEU A 181 34.91 -10.32 -35.17
N ARG A 182 34.85 -9.66 -36.34
CA ARG A 182 35.92 -8.76 -36.80
C ARG A 182 36.04 -7.54 -35.87
N TYR A 183 34.92 -6.90 -35.55
CA TYR A 183 34.89 -5.73 -34.67
C TYR A 183 35.37 -6.07 -33.25
N TYR A 184 34.83 -7.10 -32.60
CA TYR A 184 35.30 -7.46 -31.25
C TYR A 184 36.78 -7.89 -31.20
N ARG A 185 37.30 -8.53 -32.25
CA ARG A 185 38.75 -8.83 -32.34
C ARG A 185 39.60 -7.56 -32.51
N ARG A 186 39.11 -6.58 -33.28
CA ARG A 186 39.75 -5.26 -33.40
C ARG A 186 39.71 -4.51 -32.06
N ALA A 187 38.57 -4.53 -31.36
CA ALA A 187 38.44 -3.96 -30.02
C ALA A 187 39.44 -4.57 -29.04
N LEU A 188 39.58 -5.91 -28.98
CA LEU A 188 40.61 -6.58 -28.17
C LEU A 188 42.03 -6.13 -28.54
N SER A 189 42.33 -5.94 -29.83
CA SER A 189 43.67 -5.49 -30.25
C SER A 189 43.98 -4.04 -29.88
N VAL A 190 42.98 -3.13 -29.94
CA VAL A 190 43.13 -1.74 -29.50
C VAL A 190 43.24 -1.69 -27.97
N PHE A 191 42.37 -2.42 -27.25
CA PHE A 191 42.37 -2.48 -25.79
C PHE A 191 43.71 -2.96 -25.22
N ALA A 192 44.36 -3.92 -25.88
CA ALA A 192 45.68 -4.43 -25.50
C ALA A 192 46.83 -3.40 -25.62
N THR A 193 46.59 -2.23 -26.25
CA THR A 193 47.58 -1.15 -26.36
C THR A 193 47.41 -0.04 -25.32
N LEU A 194 46.35 -0.09 -24.49
CA LEU A 194 46.08 0.91 -23.46
C LEU A 194 47.15 0.86 -22.34
N ALA A 195 47.54 2.04 -21.83
CA ALA A 195 48.52 2.16 -20.76
C ALA A 195 47.99 1.71 -19.37
N SER A 196 46.67 1.61 -19.20
CA SER A 196 46.00 1.18 -17.97
C SER A 196 44.69 0.45 -18.32
N PRO A 197 44.75 -0.80 -18.81
CA PRO A 197 43.57 -1.55 -19.20
C PRO A 197 42.69 -1.91 -17.99
N ASN A 198 41.37 -1.80 -18.14
CA ASN A 198 40.37 -2.20 -17.15
C ASN A 198 39.93 -3.67 -17.34
N ASP A 199 40.11 -4.52 -16.33
CA ASP A 199 39.78 -5.95 -16.42
C ASP A 199 38.28 -6.21 -16.70
N SER A 200 37.36 -5.37 -16.23
CA SER A 200 35.90 -5.58 -16.45
C SER A 200 35.46 -5.23 -17.88
N GLU A 201 36.05 -4.22 -18.50
CA GLU A 201 35.81 -3.90 -19.92
C GLU A 201 36.40 -4.99 -20.82
N LEU A 202 37.60 -5.49 -20.49
CA LEU A 202 38.19 -6.64 -21.16
C LEU A 202 37.32 -7.90 -21.05
N ALA A 203 36.76 -8.15 -19.85
CA ALA A 203 35.83 -9.25 -19.60
C ALA A 203 34.55 -9.12 -20.43
N THR A 204 34.03 -7.90 -20.56
CA THR A 204 32.85 -7.57 -21.39
C THR A 204 33.10 -7.88 -22.87
N ILE A 205 34.25 -7.48 -23.43
CA ILE A 205 34.59 -7.81 -24.82
C ILE A 205 34.72 -9.34 -25.00
N TYR A 206 35.36 -10.06 -24.07
CA TYR A 206 35.41 -11.53 -24.12
C TYR A 206 34.02 -12.18 -24.03
N SER A 207 33.12 -11.65 -23.20
CA SER A 207 31.76 -12.17 -23.04
C SER A 207 30.99 -12.06 -24.35
N ASN A 208 31.08 -10.89 -25.00
CA ASN A 208 30.44 -10.64 -26.30
C ASN A 208 31.01 -11.54 -27.42
N VAL A 209 32.32 -11.78 -27.47
CA VAL A 209 32.92 -12.78 -28.38
C VAL A 209 32.37 -14.18 -28.07
N GLY A 210 32.17 -14.52 -26.80
CA GLY A 210 31.50 -15.74 -26.36
C GLY A 210 30.09 -15.89 -26.93
N CYS A 211 29.28 -14.83 -26.86
CA CYS A 211 27.92 -14.79 -27.40
C CYS A 211 27.90 -15.02 -28.93
N VAL A 212 28.72 -14.30 -29.70
CA VAL A 212 28.76 -14.47 -31.16
C VAL A 212 29.28 -15.87 -31.55
N LEU A 213 30.20 -16.46 -30.79
CA LEU A 213 30.67 -17.83 -31.01
C LEU A 213 29.60 -18.88 -30.66
N ASN A 214 28.77 -18.64 -29.65
CA ASN A 214 27.61 -19.48 -29.29
C ASN A 214 26.61 -19.52 -30.46
N ASP A 215 26.29 -18.36 -31.03
CA ASP A 215 25.32 -18.22 -32.12
C ASP A 215 25.83 -18.79 -33.45
N LYS A 216 27.15 -18.75 -33.69
CA LYS A 216 27.79 -19.50 -34.79
C LYS A 216 27.95 -21.01 -34.50
N GLY A 217 27.43 -21.53 -33.38
CA GLY A 217 27.54 -22.95 -33.00
C GLY A 217 28.93 -23.42 -32.57
N ARG A 218 29.89 -22.51 -32.37
CA ARG A 218 31.29 -22.81 -32.01
C ARG A 218 31.45 -22.98 -30.49
N LEU A 219 30.64 -23.89 -29.91
CA LEU A 219 30.43 -24.05 -28.47
C LEU A 219 31.74 -24.20 -27.65
N ARG A 220 32.76 -24.89 -28.17
CA ARG A 220 34.05 -25.06 -27.48
C ARG A 220 34.84 -23.76 -27.36
N GLU A 221 34.74 -22.88 -28.35
CA GLU A 221 35.45 -21.60 -28.36
C GLU A 221 34.69 -20.54 -27.54
N ALA A 222 33.35 -20.56 -27.60
CA ALA A 222 32.47 -19.77 -26.74
C ALA A 222 32.75 -20.06 -25.26
N LEU A 223 32.78 -21.35 -24.87
CA LEU A 223 33.12 -21.78 -23.51
C LEU A 223 34.47 -21.21 -23.05
N LYS A 224 35.49 -21.24 -23.91
CA LYS A 224 36.81 -20.69 -23.62
C LYS A 224 36.78 -19.17 -23.40
N GLN A 225 35.91 -18.42 -24.09
CA GLN A 225 35.79 -16.98 -23.85
C GLN A 225 35.08 -16.71 -22.53
N TYR A 226 33.96 -17.37 -22.23
CA TYR A 226 33.25 -17.18 -20.96
C TYR A 226 34.10 -17.59 -19.74
N GLN A 227 34.92 -18.64 -19.86
CA GLN A 227 35.91 -18.98 -18.82
C GLN A 227 36.92 -17.84 -18.59
N ARG A 228 37.32 -17.12 -19.66
CA ARG A 228 38.23 -15.97 -19.55
C ARG A 228 37.54 -14.73 -18.99
N THR A 229 36.28 -14.49 -19.36
CA THR A 229 35.43 -13.45 -18.73
C THR A 229 35.31 -13.68 -17.23
N LEU A 230 35.02 -14.92 -16.80
CA LEU A 230 34.88 -15.28 -15.39
C LEU A 230 36.20 -15.09 -14.62
N GLU A 231 37.33 -15.50 -15.22
CA GLU A 231 38.67 -15.30 -14.64
C GLU A 231 39.00 -13.80 -14.46
N LEU A 232 38.57 -12.92 -15.35
CA LEU A 232 38.81 -11.49 -15.25
C LEU A 232 37.89 -10.82 -14.22
N GLU A 233 36.58 -11.08 -14.26
CA GLU A 233 35.62 -10.50 -13.31
C GLU A 233 35.88 -10.93 -11.85
N CYS A 234 36.24 -12.20 -11.61
CA CYS A 234 36.56 -12.68 -10.26
C CYS A 234 37.88 -12.11 -9.70
N ASN A 235 38.81 -11.68 -10.56
CA ASN A 235 40.10 -11.12 -10.15
C ASN A 235 40.12 -9.57 -10.17
N ALA A 236 39.03 -8.92 -10.61
CA ALA A 236 38.93 -7.47 -10.68
C ALA A 236 38.97 -6.83 -9.29
N LYS A 237 39.55 -5.63 -9.18
CA LYS A 237 39.62 -4.85 -7.91
C LYS A 237 38.23 -4.49 -7.33
N LYS A 238 37.19 -4.49 -8.18
CA LYS A 238 35.77 -4.38 -7.82
C LYS A 238 35.01 -5.42 -8.66
N PRO A 239 34.84 -6.66 -8.19
CA PRO A 239 34.13 -7.70 -8.94
C PRO A 239 32.66 -7.30 -9.18
N ASN A 240 32.16 -7.44 -10.42
CA ASN A 240 30.74 -7.21 -10.70
C ASN A 240 29.96 -8.52 -10.53
N ILE A 241 29.23 -8.62 -9.41
CA ILE A 241 28.47 -9.82 -8.99
C ILE A 241 27.47 -10.25 -10.08
N VAL A 242 26.78 -9.30 -10.72
CA VAL A 242 25.81 -9.56 -11.80
C VAL A 242 26.50 -10.09 -13.06
N ASN A 243 27.66 -9.55 -13.43
CA ASN A 243 28.46 -10.06 -14.55
C ASN A 243 28.97 -11.49 -14.30
N ILE A 244 29.39 -11.79 -13.07
CA ILE A 244 29.85 -13.13 -12.66
C ILE A 244 28.70 -14.13 -12.78
N ALA A 245 27.53 -13.84 -12.19
CA ALA A 245 26.35 -14.70 -12.27
C ALA A 245 25.88 -14.91 -13.73
N ARG A 246 25.81 -13.83 -14.52
CA ARG A 246 25.49 -13.90 -15.97
C ARG A 246 26.48 -14.78 -16.73
N THR A 247 27.78 -14.73 -16.38
CA THR A 247 28.81 -15.58 -17.00
C THR A 247 28.65 -17.05 -16.63
N TYR A 248 28.28 -17.36 -15.38
CA TYR A 248 27.91 -18.73 -14.98
C TYR A 248 26.68 -19.25 -15.76
N ASN A 249 25.62 -18.46 -15.90
CA ASN A 249 24.45 -18.82 -16.72
C ASN A 249 24.81 -19.05 -18.20
N ASN A 250 25.69 -18.23 -18.78
CA ASN A 250 26.20 -18.43 -20.13
C ASN A 250 27.00 -19.74 -20.27
N ILE A 251 27.85 -20.07 -19.27
CA ILE A 251 28.56 -21.36 -19.23
C ILE A 251 27.59 -22.53 -19.10
N GLY A 252 26.55 -22.41 -18.26
CA GLY A 252 25.49 -23.41 -18.13
C GLY A 252 24.79 -23.68 -19.45
N THR A 253 24.36 -22.62 -20.14
CA THR A 253 23.74 -22.68 -21.48
C THR A 253 24.63 -23.40 -22.50
N ILE A 254 25.94 -23.15 -22.51
CA ILE A 254 26.87 -23.87 -23.39
C ILE A 254 27.00 -25.36 -23.01
N ARG A 255 26.98 -25.68 -21.71
CA ARG A 255 27.05 -27.07 -21.22
C ARG A 255 25.79 -27.86 -21.58
N ASP A 256 24.60 -27.27 -21.49
CA ASP A 256 23.36 -27.92 -21.94
C ASP A 256 23.35 -28.16 -23.46
N LYS A 257 23.75 -27.17 -24.27
CA LYS A 257 23.95 -27.35 -25.73
C LYS A 257 25.00 -28.43 -26.08
N GLN A 258 25.87 -28.83 -25.14
CA GLN A 258 26.81 -29.95 -25.27
C GLN A 258 26.25 -31.29 -24.74
N GLY A 259 25.01 -31.33 -24.25
CA GLY A 259 24.38 -32.50 -23.61
C GLY A 259 24.80 -32.72 -22.16
N ARG A 260 25.58 -31.82 -21.55
CA ARG A 260 26.16 -31.95 -20.20
C ARG A 260 25.23 -31.36 -19.15
N ARG A 261 23.96 -31.81 -19.14
CA ARG A 261 22.86 -31.25 -18.33
C ARG A 261 23.14 -31.08 -16.85
N LYS A 262 23.74 -32.09 -16.20
CA LYS A 262 24.08 -31.99 -14.77
C LYS A 262 25.04 -30.82 -14.50
N GLU A 263 26.07 -30.70 -15.32
CA GLU A 263 27.04 -29.61 -15.21
C GLU A 263 26.45 -28.25 -15.64
N ALA A 264 25.38 -28.23 -16.44
CA ALA A 264 24.67 -27.00 -16.78
C ALA A 264 23.89 -26.48 -15.56
N LEU A 265 23.12 -27.37 -14.91
CA LEU A 265 22.38 -27.10 -13.68
C LEU A 265 23.32 -26.59 -12.57
N GLU A 266 24.45 -27.25 -12.33
CA GLU A 266 25.46 -26.82 -11.35
C GLU A 266 25.93 -25.36 -11.57
N ASN A 267 26.04 -24.89 -12.82
CA ASN A 267 26.43 -23.49 -13.09
C ASN A 267 25.26 -22.51 -12.91
N MET A 268 24.04 -22.91 -13.24
CA MET A 268 22.83 -22.10 -13.05
C MET A 268 22.50 -21.92 -11.56
N GLU A 269 22.63 -22.99 -10.76
CA GLU A 269 22.54 -22.90 -9.29
C GLU A 269 23.62 -21.97 -8.72
N HIS A 270 24.85 -22.02 -9.23
CA HIS A 270 25.91 -21.11 -8.78
C HIS A 270 25.63 -19.65 -9.16
N ALA A 271 25.08 -19.39 -10.35
CA ALA A 271 24.65 -18.05 -10.73
C ALA A 271 23.56 -17.51 -9.79
N LEU A 272 22.56 -18.35 -9.47
CA LEU A 272 21.47 -18.00 -8.56
C LEU A 272 21.97 -17.72 -7.13
N ARG A 273 22.84 -18.58 -6.57
CA ARG A 273 23.45 -18.34 -5.24
C ARG A 273 24.23 -17.02 -5.18
N ILE A 274 24.89 -16.63 -6.28
CA ILE A 274 25.67 -15.38 -6.36
C ILE A 274 24.76 -14.15 -6.39
N LEU A 275 23.58 -14.24 -7.01
CA LEU A 275 22.59 -13.16 -7.02
C LEU A 275 21.82 -13.04 -5.70
N LEU A 276 21.48 -14.17 -5.06
CA LEU A 276 20.80 -14.24 -3.76
C LEU A 276 21.77 -14.04 -2.57
N GLY A 277 22.78 -13.17 -2.71
CA GLY A 277 23.73 -12.80 -1.64
C GLY A 277 24.65 -13.90 -1.09
N GLY A 278 24.57 -15.13 -1.58
CA GLY A 278 25.22 -16.32 -1.02
C GLY A 278 24.39 -17.10 0.01
N VAL A 279 23.08 -16.84 0.10
CA VAL A 279 22.14 -17.43 1.06
C VAL A 279 21.75 -18.89 0.67
N LEU A 280 20.95 -19.55 1.51
CA LEU A 280 20.44 -20.94 1.39
C LEU A 280 21.51 -22.04 1.43
N ILE A 281 22.02 -22.35 2.63
CA ILE A 281 22.50 -23.71 2.96
C ILE A 281 21.96 -24.14 4.34
N ASN A 282 20.86 -24.88 4.34
CA ASN A 282 20.66 -25.99 5.27
C ASN A 282 19.61 -27.00 4.74
N ALA A 283 20.08 -27.92 3.89
CA ALA A 283 19.37 -29.17 3.60
C ALA A 283 20.38 -30.27 3.18
N HIS A 284 20.66 -31.17 4.10
CA HIS A 284 21.31 -32.49 3.96
C HIS A 284 22.12 -32.82 2.67
N GLN A 285 23.44 -32.54 2.68
CA GLN A 285 24.51 -33.55 2.50
C GLN A 285 25.91 -32.93 2.66
N ASN A 286 26.94 -33.76 2.88
CA ASN A 286 28.30 -33.35 3.27
C ASN A 286 28.88 -32.19 2.42
N PRO A 287 29.50 -31.17 3.04
CA PRO A 287 30.06 -30.04 2.31
C PRO A 287 31.29 -30.48 1.48
N PRO A 288 31.34 -30.19 0.16
CA PRO A 288 32.58 -30.28 -0.59
C PRO A 288 33.57 -29.21 -0.10
N ARG A 289 34.87 -29.46 -0.30
CA ARG A 289 35.95 -28.56 0.18
C ARG A 289 35.79 -27.15 -0.41
N LEU A 290 35.55 -26.17 0.45
CA LEU A 290 35.63 -24.74 0.14
C LEU A 290 36.98 -24.41 -0.52
N SER A 291 36.92 -23.54 -1.53
CA SER A 291 38.09 -23.06 -2.26
C SER A 291 38.74 -21.87 -1.54
N PRO A 292 39.97 -21.46 -1.93
CA PRO A 292 40.59 -20.28 -1.33
C PRO A 292 39.82 -18.97 -1.56
N VAL A 293 38.95 -18.90 -2.57
CA VAL A 293 38.23 -17.68 -2.97
C VAL A 293 37.13 -17.33 -1.96
N ASP A 294 36.43 -18.34 -1.44
CA ASP A 294 35.25 -18.20 -0.57
C ASP A 294 35.59 -17.47 0.75
N LYS A 295 36.84 -17.57 1.21
CA LYS A 295 37.33 -16.91 2.44
C LYS A 295 37.58 -15.41 2.27
N THR A 296 37.66 -14.90 1.04
CA THR A 296 37.97 -13.49 0.77
C THR A 296 36.72 -12.62 0.78
N LEU A 297 35.57 -13.16 0.36
CA LEU A 297 34.29 -12.44 0.30
C LEU A 297 33.67 -12.18 1.68
N GLN A 298 33.79 -13.12 2.63
CA GLN A 298 33.31 -12.90 4.00
C GLN A 298 34.03 -11.73 4.72
N ALA A 299 35.28 -11.42 4.35
CA ALA A 299 36.07 -10.37 5.01
C ALA A 299 35.81 -8.96 4.45
N SER A 300 35.19 -8.81 3.28
CA SER A 300 34.91 -7.49 2.66
C SER A 300 33.55 -6.92 3.04
N ASN A 301 32.57 -7.77 3.37
CA ASN A 301 31.17 -7.34 3.54
C ASN A 301 30.92 -6.68 4.90
N SER A 302 31.65 -7.06 5.95
CA SER A 302 31.47 -6.53 7.32
C SER A 302 31.92 -5.07 7.52
N SER A 303 32.56 -4.45 6.53
CA SER A 303 33.19 -3.12 6.67
C SER A 303 32.75 -2.10 5.61
N ARG A 304 31.63 -2.36 4.91
CA ARG A 304 31.18 -1.52 3.78
C ARG A 304 29.72 -1.06 3.84
N LEU A 305 29.01 -1.41 4.92
CA LEU A 305 27.58 -1.18 5.13
C LEU A 305 27.26 0.11 5.92
N LYS A 306 28.19 1.07 5.97
CA LYS A 306 27.97 2.40 6.53
C LYS A 306 28.69 3.46 5.69
N LEU A 307 27.98 4.02 4.71
CA LEU A 307 27.96 5.42 4.28
C LEU A 307 27.23 5.56 2.93
N GLU A 308 26.34 6.55 2.86
CA GLU A 308 25.74 7.15 1.64
C GLU A 308 24.68 6.33 0.87
N GLN A 309 23.48 6.26 1.45
CA GLN A 309 22.20 6.43 0.73
C GLN A 309 21.57 7.74 1.21
N GLN A 310 21.00 8.52 0.29
CA GLN A 310 20.16 9.67 0.58
C GLN A 310 18.90 9.50 -0.28
N GLU A 311 17.93 8.80 0.29
CA GLU A 311 16.67 8.38 -0.35
C GLU A 311 15.69 9.55 -0.43
N TYR A 312 14.83 9.55 -1.47
CA TYR A 312 14.02 10.70 -1.86
C TYR A 312 12.55 10.48 -1.48
N VAL A 313 12.27 10.72 -0.20
CA VAL A 313 10.94 10.72 0.41
C VAL A 313 10.06 11.80 -0.22
N CYS A 314 9.10 11.46 -1.10
CA CYS A 314 8.28 12.48 -1.79
C CYS A 314 7.12 13.04 -0.92
N THR A 315 6.74 12.38 0.18
CA THR A 315 5.84 12.89 1.25
C THR A 315 4.38 13.22 0.88
N ASN A 316 3.98 13.13 -0.39
CA ASN A 316 2.63 13.49 -0.84
C ASN A 316 2.31 13.00 -2.28
N PRO A 317 1.02 13.04 -2.65
CA PRO A 317 0.58 13.06 -4.05
C PRO A 317 -0.14 14.35 -4.54
N TYR A 318 -1.48 14.37 -4.67
CA TYR A 318 -2.18 14.84 -5.89
C TYR A 318 -2.39 16.35 -6.20
N SER A 319 -2.39 16.72 -7.50
CA SER A 319 -2.62 18.10 -8.04
C SER A 319 -4.04 18.38 -8.59
N SER A 320 -4.31 18.53 -9.91
CA SER A 320 -5.60 19.13 -10.36
C SER A 320 -6.13 19.00 -11.82
N ALA A 321 -7.46 18.82 -11.90
CA ALA A 321 -8.48 19.35 -12.84
C ALA A 321 -8.84 18.67 -14.20
N THR A 322 -10.16 18.55 -14.45
CA THR A 322 -10.91 18.28 -15.71
C THR A 322 -11.11 16.84 -16.24
N ASN A 323 -12.29 16.22 -15.99
CA ASN A 323 -12.84 15.04 -16.71
C ASN A 323 -14.41 14.94 -16.60
N TYR A 324 -15.03 13.74 -16.62
CA TYR A 324 -16.48 13.48 -16.83
C TYR A 324 -17.03 12.34 -15.92
N HIS A 325 -18.36 12.28 -15.68
CA HIS A 325 -18.99 11.59 -14.53
C HIS A 325 -20.30 10.80 -14.83
N ILE A 326 -20.77 9.99 -13.85
CA ILE A 326 -21.83 8.94 -13.92
C ILE A 326 -22.84 9.00 -12.74
N GLY A 327 -23.15 7.93 -11.96
CA GLY A 327 -24.22 7.96 -10.92
C GLY A 327 -24.13 6.96 -9.74
N GLY A 328 -24.37 7.41 -8.49
CA GLY A 328 -24.52 6.57 -7.27
C GLY A 328 -24.37 7.35 -5.92
N PHE A 329 -24.21 6.63 -4.78
CA PHE A 329 -23.48 7.10 -3.57
C PHE A 329 -23.10 5.93 -2.59
N PRO A 330 -21.84 5.74 -2.12
CA PRO A 330 -21.22 4.39 -2.11
C PRO A 330 -20.71 3.77 -0.77
N ILE A 331 -20.84 2.43 -0.65
CA ILE A 331 -20.08 1.52 0.26
C ILE A 331 -19.83 0.17 -0.48
N SER A 332 -18.71 -0.52 -0.22
CA SER A 332 -18.28 -1.86 -0.71
C SER A 332 -18.64 -2.34 -2.14
N MET A 333 -17.62 -2.54 -2.97
CA MET A 333 -17.61 -3.51 -4.08
C MET A 333 -17.17 -4.88 -3.54
N THR A 334 -17.15 -5.92 -4.37
CA THR A 334 -16.53 -7.20 -4.08
C THR A 334 -16.31 -8.04 -5.33
N SER A 335 -15.24 -8.81 -5.33
CA SER A 335 -15.20 -10.11 -5.99
C SER A 335 -14.28 -11.06 -5.22
N GLY A 336 -12.98 -11.01 -5.47
CA GLY A 336 -12.10 -12.16 -5.29
C GLY A 336 -12.21 -13.04 -6.53
N ASN A 337 -11.94 -14.34 -6.42
CA ASN A 337 -11.75 -15.25 -7.56
C ASN A 337 -13.08 -15.71 -8.23
N PHE A 338 -14.04 -14.78 -8.41
CA PHE A 338 -15.48 -14.99 -8.66
C PHE A 338 -15.80 -15.95 -9.81
N ASN A 339 -15.11 -15.82 -10.95
CA ASN A 339 -14.59 -16.99 -11.67
C ASN A 339 -13.37 -16.65 -12.54
N ASN A 340 -12.44 -15.84 -12.04
CA ASN A 340 -10.99 -15.98 -12.22
C ASN A 340 -10.40 -15.92 -13.65
N ASP A 341 -9.87 -14.77 -14.08
CA ASP A 341 -9.02 -14.62 -15.28
C ASP A 341 -8.26 -13.28 -15.37
N SER A 342 -7.92 -12.66 -14.25
CA SER A 342 -7.47 -11.26 -14.14
C SER A 342 -8.45 -10.19 -14.69
N THR A 343 -9.62 -10.57 -15.26
CA THR A 343 -10.65 -9.60 -15.65
C THR A 343 -11.41 -9.14 -14.40
N LEU A 344 -11.13 -7.92 -13.95
CA LEU A 344 -11.81 -7.24 -12.83
C LEU A 344 -13.21 -6.73 -13.23
N ASP A 345 -14.13 -7.61 -13.62
CA ASP A 345 -15.57 -7.37 -13.43
C ASP A 345 -15.90 -7.55 -11.92
N LEU A 346 -16.99 -6.94 -11.43
CA LEU A 346 -17.17 -6.70 -9.98
C LEU A 346 -18.64 -6.80 -9.52
N LEU A 347 -18.89 -7.33 -8.32
CA LEU A 347 -20.12 -7.09 -7.55
C LEU A 347 -20.00 -5.69 -6.89
N VAL A 348 -21.06 -4.87 -6.92
CA VAL A 348 -20.90 -3.42 -6.67
C VAL A 348 -21.82 -2.81 -5.61
N VAL A 349 -22.95 -3.43 -5.27
CA VAL A 349 -23.92 -2.98 -4.24
C VAL A 349 -24.61 -1.63 -4.57
N ASN A 350 -25.80 -1.37 -3.98
CA ASN A 350 -26.60 -0.17 -4.25
C ASN A 350 -27.60 0.08 -3.11
N ARG A 351 -27.99 1.35 -2.87
CA ARG A 351 -28.96 1.73 -1.83
C ARG A 351 -29.94 2.84 -2.24
N VAL A 352 -29.43 3.95 -2.79
CA VAL A 352 -30.15 5.14 -3.34
C VAL A 352 -31.49 5.42 -2.63
N ASP A 353 -32.61 4.98 -3.20
CA ASP A 353 -33.93 4.85 -2.57
C ASP A 353 -34.54 3.55 -3.09
N ASN A 354 -33.89 2.43 -2.76
CA ASN A 354 -34.08 1.10 -3.38
C ASN A 354 -33.66 1.15 -4.88
N VAL A 355 -33.52 0.08 -5.69
CA VAL A 355 -33.45 -1.43 -5.47
C VAL A 355 -30.91 -3.03 -4.99
N LEU A 356 -29.83 -3.26 -5.85
CA LEU A 356 -28.42 -3.75 -5.62
C LEU A 356 -27.53 -3.29 -6.81
N SER A 357 -26.20 -3.48 -6.81
CA SER A 357 -25.34 -3.36 -8.03
C SER A 357 -24.31 -4.48 -8.22
N LEU A 358 -23.89 -4.68 -9.46
CA LEU A 358 -23.00 -5.70 -10.03
C LEU A 358 -22.65 -5.28 -11.48
N LEU A 359 -21.52 -5.73 -12.04
CA LEU A 359 -21.16 -5.57 -13.45
C LEU A 359 -20.55 -6.87 -14.02
N LEU A 360 -20.82 -7.10 -15.30
CA LEU A 360 -20.10 -8.05 -16.16
C LEU A 360 -20.02 -7.44 -17.57
N GLY A 361 -18.84 -7.38 -18.17
CA GLY A 361 -18.66 -6.93 -19.57
C GLY A 361 -17.71 -7.83 -20.35
N ASN A 362 -16.50 -7.97 -19.82
CA ASN A 362 -15.41 -8.83 -20.27
C ASN A 362 -14.98 -8.78 -21.76
N ALA A 363 -15.44 -7.86 -22.63
CA ALA A 363 -14.95 -7.82 -24.03
C ALA A 363 -15.26 -6.58 -24.90
N ASP A 364 -16.28 -5.77 -24.60
CA ASP A 364 -17.07 -5.09 -25.66
C ASP A 364 -17.64 -3.70 -25.34
N GLY A 365 -17.83 -3.34 -24.07
CA GLY A 365 -18.42 -2.05 -23.70
C GLY A 365 -19.83 -1.81 -24.29
N SER A 366 -20.65 -2.86 -24.46
CA SER A 366 -22.00 -2.73 -25.02
C SER A 366 -22.94 -3.89 -24.66
N PHE A 367 -24.24 -3.71 -24.36
CA PHE A 367 -24.95 -2.88 -23.37
C PHE A 367 -26.48 -3.05 -23.63
N THR A 368 -27.19 -3.86 -22.84
CA THR A 368 -28.69 -3.94 -22.82
C THR A 368 -29.21 -3.90 -21.37
N SER A 369 -30.50 -3.64 -21.08
CA SER A 369 -31.06 -3.13 -19.79
C SER A 369 -32.13 -4.03 -19.10
N GLN A 370 -32.48 -3.96 -17.80
CA GLN A 370 -31.77 -3.40 -16.61
C GLN A 370 -31.95 -4.18 -15.26
N PHE A 371 -30.85 -4.51 -14.53
CA PHE A 371 -30.83 -5.54 -13.46
C PHE A 371 -30.95 -4.92 -12.08
N LYS A 372 -31.40 -5.74 -11.12
CA LYS A 372 -31.64 -5.43 -9.70
C LYS A 372 -31.78 -6.75 -8.88
N TYR A 373 -31.03 -7.04 -7.80
CA TYR A 373 -31.29 -8.21 -6.90
C TYR A 373 -31.20 -7.90 -5.38
N SER A 374 -31.44 -8.82 -4.44
CA SER A 374 -31.61 -8.48 -3.00
C SER A 374 -31.42 -9.59 -1.96
N THR A 375 -31.07 -9.18 -0.73
CA THR A 375 -30.77 -9.96 0.49
C THR A 375 -31.52 -9.41 1.74
N GLY A 376 -31.08 -9.59 2.99
CA GLY A 376 -31.81 -9.28 4.23
C GLY A 376 -32.08 -7.83 4.62
N LYS A 377 -33.06 -7.20 3.96
CA LYS A 377 -33.79 -5.93 4.30
C LYS A 377 -32.98 -4.98 5.22
N LEU A 378 -32.35 -3.98 4.62
CA LEU A 378 -31.20 -3.24 5.16
C LEU A 378 -29.98 -4.15 5.48
N PRO A 379 -29.30 -4.68 4.43
CA PRO A 379 -27.98 -5.30 4.60
C PRO A 379 -26.83 -4.34 4.93
N GLU A 380 -26.60 -4.14 6.23
CA GLU A 380 -25.56 -3.27 6.80
C GLU A 380 -24.24 -4.02 7.13
N SER A 381 -24.10 -5.30 6.80
CA SER A 381 -23.02 -6.18 7.32
C SER A 381 -22.58 -7.27 6.33
N VAL A 382 -21.77 -8.26 6.74
CA VAL A 382 -20.79 -8.92 5.84
C VAL A 382 -20.40 -10.36 6.21
N THR A 383 -19.64 -11.00 5.31
CA THR A 383 -18.84 -12.25 5.43
C THR A 383 -19.56 -13.58 5.09
N ILE A 384 -19.09 -14.73 5.59
CA ILE A 384 -19.04 -16.01 4.85
C ILE A 384 -19.42 -17.25 5.69
N GLY A 385 -19.53 -18.45 5.10
CA GLY A 385 -19.69 -19.72 5.84
C GLY A 385 -19.94 -20.96 4.96
N ASP A 386 -19.00 -21.90 4.92
CA ASP A 386 -19.06 -23.07 4.03
C ASP A 386 -20.18 -24.09 4.37
N PHE A 387 -20.59 -24.84 3.35
CA PHE A 387 -21.41 -26.06 3.44
C PHE A 387 -20.88 -27.24 2.60
N ASN A 388 -19.89 -27.06 1.71
CA ASN A 388 -19.62 -27.98 0.60
C ASN A 388 -18.13 -28.22 0.24
N ASN A 389 -17.21 -27.29 0.54
CA ASN A 389 -15.76 -27.46 0.41
C ASN A 389 -15.22 -27.88 -0.99
N ASP A 390 -15.95 -27.61 -2.08
CA ASP A 390 -15.64 -28.09 -3.45
C ASP A 390 -14.52 -27.29 -4.16
N GLY A 391 -13.82 -26.38 -3.47
CA GLY A 391 -12.85 -25.46 -4.07
C GLY A 391 -13.41 -24.12 -4.55
N LYS A 392 -14.56 -23.70 -4.01
CA LYS A 392 -15.34 -22.50 -4.36
C LYS A 392 -16.09 -21.99 -3.13
N LEU A 393 -16.36 -20.69 -3.00
CA LEU A 393 -17.06 -20.17 -1.80
C LEU A 393 -18.56 -20.52 -1.69
N ASP A 394 -19.03 -20.56 -0.45
CA ASP A 394 -20.45 -20.57 -0.05
C ASP A 394 -20.67 -19.70 1.21
N LEU A 395 -21.93 -19.37 1.55
CA LEU A 395 -22.27 -18.67 2.78
C LEU A 395 -23.65 -19.01 3.37
N ALA A 396 -23.88 -18.57 4.61
CA ALA A 396 -25.20 -18.48 5.24
C ALA A 396 -25.62 -17.01 5.39
N GLU A 397 -26.16 -16.40 4.33
CA GLU A 397 -26.63 -15.00 4.19
C GLU A 397 -27.77 -14.64 5.16
N THR A 398 -27.63 -14.84 6.47
CA THR A 398 -28.80 -15.04 7.35
C THR A 398 -29.50 -13.74 7.76
N ASN A 399 -30.84 -13.72 7.87
CA ASN A 399 -31.63 -12.58 8.37
C ASN A 399 -32.76 -12.97 9.35
N LEU A 400 -33.59 -12.01 9.82
CA LEU A 400 -34.32 -12.09 11.10
C LEU A 400 -35.77 -12.63 11.12
N ASN A 401 -36.64 -12.34 10.15
CA ASN A 401 -38.09 -12.20 10.44
C ASN A 401 -39.03 -13.20 9.74
N ASP A 402 -39.13 -13.17 8.41
CA ASP A 402 -40.20 -13.76 7.58
C ASP A 402 -40.28 -15.30 7.54
N ASN A 403 -39.28 -16.03 8.07
CA ASN A 403 -39.18 -17.50 8.18
C ASN A 403 -38.83 -18.28 6.89
N THR A 404 -37.74 -17.93 6.19
CA THR A 404 -37.26 -18.55 4.93
C THR A 404 -35.72 -18.51 4.80
N VAL A 405 -35.00 -19.62 5.02
CA VAL A 405 -33.50 -19.71 5.01
C VAL A 405 -33.04 -21.00 4.29
N SER A 406 -32.14 -20.97 3.29
CA SER A 406 -31.86 -22.16 2.46
C SER A 406 -30.96 -23.25 3.05
N VAL A 407 -29.64 -23.22 2.88
CA VAL A 407 -28.74 -24.40 2.87
C VAL A 407 -28.99 -25.29 1.64
N LEU A 408 -27.98 -25.42 0.77
CA LEU A 408 -28.06 -26.03 -0.57
C LEU A 408 -26.81 -26.83 -1.00
N LEU A 409 -25.62 -26.49 -0.51
CA LEU A 409 -24.29 -26.80 -1.10
C LEU A 409 -23.93 -25.87 -2.26
N GLY A 410 -23.00 -24.94 -2.04
CA GLY A 410 -22.61 -23.89 -2.98
C GLY A 410 -21.53 -24.25 -4.01
N ASN A 411 -21.26 -23.29 -4.90
CA ASN A 411 -20.26 -23.40 -5.97
C ASN A 411 -19.84 -22.08 -6.64
N GLY A 412 -20.66 -21.03 -6.60
CA GLY A 412 -20.44 -19.72 -7.23
C GLY A 412 -20.41 -19.66 -8.77
N ASP A 413 -20.96 -18.58 -9.32
CA ASP A 413 -20.59 -18.03 -10.63
C ASP A 413 -20.62 -16.48 -10.64
N GLY A 414 -20.33 -15.85 -9.49
CA GLY A 414 -20.45 -14.41 -9.27
C GLY A 414 -21.89 -13.85 -9.31
N SER A 415 -22.94 -14.69 -9.20
CA SER A 415 -24.28 -14.42 -9.80
C SER A 415 -25.56 -15.01 -9.14
N PHE A 416 -25.52 -15.50 -7.90
CA PHE A 416 -26.66 -15.69 -6.96
C PHE A 416 -27.64 -16.88 -7.21
N GLN A 417 -28.52 -17.16 -6.22
CA GLN A 417 -29.42 -18.34 -6.14
C GLN A 417 -30.75 -18.06 -5.42
N SER A 418 -31.72 -18.99 -5.45
CA SER A 418 -33.01 -18.85 -4.72
C SER A 418 -33.70 -20.18 -4.31
N HIS A 419 -34.84 -20.12 -3.59
CA HIS A 419 -35.14 -21.09 -2.50
C HIS A 419 -36.58 -21.07 -1.92
N ILE A 420 -37.07 -22.16 -1.29
CA ILE A 420 -38.46 -22.37 -0.73
C ILE A 420 -38.47 -23.15 0.64
N PRO A 421 -39.21 -22.72 1.70
CA PRO A 421 -38.89 -22.92 3.15
C PRO A 421 -39.16 -24.23 3.91
N HIS A 422 -38.54 -24.31 5.10
CA HIS A 422 -38.53 -25.40 6.10
C HIS A 422 -38.63 -24.92 7.60
N LYS A 423 -37.54 -24.66 8.35
CA LYS A 423 -37.55 -24.43 9.84
C LYS A 423 -36.36 -23.63 10.45
N THR A 424 -36.58 -22.48 11.08
CA THR A 424 -35.53 -21.57 11.61
C THR A 424 -34.99 -21.89 13.01
N GLY A 425 -33.82 -21.32 13.38
CA GLY A 425 -33.43 -20.96 14.75
C GLY A 425 -34.03 -19.61 15.20
N ASN A 426 -33.37 -18.88 16.12
CA ASN A 426 -33.70 -17.49 16.51
C ASN A 426 -32.44 -16.73 17.03
N GLY A 427 -32.24 -15.46 16.68
CA GLY A 427 -31.25 -14.58 17.34
C GLY A 427 -30.62 -13.44 16.49
N PRO A 428 -29.50 -13.69 15.76
CA PRO A 428 -28.31 -12.82 15.80
C PRO A 428 -28.11 -11.82 14.63
N GLU A 429 -26.87 -11.57 14.11
CA GLU A 429 -26.54 -10.49 13.11
C GLU A 429 -25.99 -10.92 11.72
N SER A 430 -24.74 -11.41 11.61
CA SER A 430 -24.07 -11.79 10.34
C SER A 430 -22.76 -12.63 10.42
N VAL A 431 -22.79 -13.95 10.69
CA VAL A 431 -21.57 -14.84 10.56
C VAL A 431 -21.27 -15.82 11.73
N THR A 432 -19.98 -16.05 11.97
CA THR A 432 -19.35 -17.00 12.93
C THR A 432 -19.31 -18.46 12.46
N SER A 433 -18.17 -19.10 12.71
CA SER A 433 -17.79 -20.49 12.39
C SER A 433 -16.83 -21.02 13.47
N GLY A 434 -16.18 -22.17 13.25
CA GLY A 434 -15.38 -22.90 14.25
C GLY A 434 -16.16 -24.02 14.93
N ASP A 435 -15.45 -25.00 15.49
CA ASP A 435 -16.00 -26.18 16.18
C ASP A 435 -15.20 -26.49 17.46
N PHE A 436 -15.52 -27.60 18.16
CA PHE A 436 -14.65 -28.14 19.21
C PHE A 436 -14.84 -29.67 19.39
N ASN A 437 -14.90 -30.40 18.28
CA ASN A 437 -15.63 -31.68 18.19
C ASN A 437 -14.75 -32.95 18.28
N ASN A 438 -13.76 -33.08 17.38
CA ASN A 438 -12.76 -34.16 17.31
C ASN A 438 -13.29 -35.63 17.22
N ASP A 439 -14.54 -35.84 16.80
CA ASP A 439 -15.09 -37.17 16.38
C ASP A 439 -15.91 -37.04 15.06
N ASN A 440 -15.59 -36.00 14.26
CA ASN A 440 -16.21 -35.64 12.98
C ASN A 440 -17.76 -35.47 12.97
N MET A 441 -18.42 -35.12 14.08
CA MET A 441 -19.90 -35.05 14.19
C MET A 441 -20.48 -33.63 14.21
N LEU A 442 -20.85 -33.11 13.03
CA LEU A 442 -21.46 -31.78 12.77
C LEU A 442 -22.51 -31.32 13.82
N ASP A 443 -22.50 -30.03 14.16
CA ASP A 443 -22.67 -29.59 15.56
C ASP A 443 -23.63 -28.39 15.76
N LEU A 444 -23.24 -27.18 15.32
CA LEU A 444 -23.86 -25.85 15.51
C LEU A 444 -24.04 -25.41 16.99
N ALA A 445 -24.66 -24.25 17.20
CA ALA A 445 -24.87 -23.61 18.51
C ALA A 445 -26.30 -23.07 18.69
N VAL A 446 -26.97 -23.34 19.83
CA VAL A 446 -28.34 -22.82 20.11
C VAL A 446 -28.47 -22.10 21.46
N ALA A 447 -27.86 -20.92 21.53
CA ALA A 447 -28.07 -19.92 22.58
C ALA A 447 -28.95 -18.76 22.04
N ASN A 448 -30.23 -19.02 21.74
CA ASN A 448 -31.06 -18.13 20.90
C ASN A 448 -31.29 -16.70 21.44
N SER A 449 -32.24 -16.50 22.37
CA SER A 449 -32.68 -15.17 22.84
C SER A 449 -33.37 -15.15 24.22
N PHE A 450 -33.25 -16.19 25.06
CA PHE A 450 -34.24 -16.49 26.12
C PHE A 450 -33.72 -16.49 27.57
N ASP A 451 -32.58 -17.13 27.83
CA ASP A 451 -32.10 -17.50 29.18
C ASP A 451 -30.84 -16.72 29.63
N ASN A 452 -30.17 -16.00 28.72
CA ASN A 452 -28.91 -15.27 28.95
C ASN A 452 -27.87 -16.20 29.59
N THR A 453 -27.54 -17.27 28.87
CA THR A 453 -26.99 -18.53 29.38
C THR A 453 -26.31 -19.28 28.22
N ILE A 454 -25.08 -19.79 28.41
CA ILE A 454 -24.37 -20.62 27.41
C ILE A 454 -25.11 -21.94 27.15
N SER A 455 -24.97 -22.48 25.94
CA SER A 455 -25.78 -23.60 25.45
C SER A 455 -24.95 -24.66 24.72
N VAL A 456 -24.15 -25.40 25.50
CA VAL A 456 -23.63 -26.74 25.12
C VAL A 456 -24.71 -27.79 25.42
N LEU A 457 -24.73 -28.96 24.75
CA LEU A 457 -25.85 -29.91 24.83
C LEU A 457 -25.50 -31.41 24.84
N LEU A 458 -24.46 -31.86 24.14
CA LEU A 458 -24.10 -33.26 23.82
C LEU A 458 -25.14 -34.04 23.00
N GLY A 459 -24.67 -34.73 21.94
CA GLY A 459 -25.44 -35.58 21.03
C GLY A 459 -26.00 -36.88 21.64
N ASN A 460 -27.03 -37.46 20.99
CA ASN A 460 -27.81 -38.60 21.52
C ASN A 460 -28.39 -39.56 20.45
N GLY A 461 -28.51 -39.15 19.18
CA GLY A 461 -29.18 -39.92 18.11
C GLY A 461 -30.69 -39.63 17.95
N ASP A 462 -31.14 -39.48 16.70
CA ASP A 462 -32.51 -39.29 16.19
C ASP A 462 -33.31 -38.04 16.66
N GLY A 463 -32.85 -36.84 16.27
CA GLY A 463 -33.67 -35.64 16.06
C GLY A 463 -34.61 -35.16 17.20
N ASN A 464 -34.10 -34.63 18.32
CA ASN A 464 -34.93 -34.04 19.39
C ASN A 464 -34.16 -33.17 20.42
N PHE A 465 -34.86 -32.45 21.31
CA PHE A 465 -34.24 -31.66 22.39
C PHE A 465 -34.91 -31.99 23.75
N GLN A 466 -34.12 -32.30 24.78
CA GLN A 466 -34.59 -33.21 25.85
C GLN A 466 -34.70 -32.63 27.29
N SER A 467 -33.78 -31.80 27.75
CA SER A 467 -33.69 -31.30 29.15
C SER A 467 -32.73 -30.11 29.26
N GLN A 468 -32.88 -29.25 30.28
CA GLN A 468 -32.35 -27.87 30.24
C GLN A 468 -31.77 -27.40 31.60
N ILE A 469 -30.83 -26.44 31.57
CA ILE A 469 -30.22 -25.78 32.75
C ILE A 469 -30.22 -24.23 32.58
N THR A 470 -29.56 -23.46 33.46
CA THR A 470 -29.52 -21.97 33.43
C THR A 470 -28.29 -21.41 34.17
N TYR A 471 -27.70 -20.32 33.68
CA TYR A 471 -26.59 -19.59 34.34
C TYR A 471 -26.71 -18.06 34.02
N LYS A 472 -25.59 -17.33 33.83
CA LYS A 472 -25.62 -15.91 33.42
C LYS A 472 -24.50 -15.51 32.45
N THR A 473 -24.92 -14.92 31.33
CA THR A 473 -24.10 -14.21 30.35
C THR A 473 -24.67 -12.80 30.16
N GLU A 474 -23.82 -11.82 29.82
CA GLU A 474 -24.21 -10.41 29.88
C GLU A 474 -24.77 -9.89 28.55
N ASN A 475 -23.95 -9.30 27.66
CA ASN A 475 -24.45 -8.66 26.41
C ASN A 475 -23.57 -8.88 25.16
N TRP A 476 -24.16 -9.62 24.21
CA TRP A 476 -24.21 -9.42 22.75
C TRP A 476 -22.91 -9.51 21.90
N PRO A 477 -22.73 -10.51 21.01
CA PRO A 477 -21.56 -10.64 20.11
C PRO A 477 -21.47 -9.56 19.00
N HIS A 478 -20.26 -9.31 18.43
CA HIS A 478 -20.09 -8.29 17.36
C HIS A 478 -18.73 -8.27 16.57
N PHE A 479 -17.88 -9.31 16.61
CA PHE A 479 -16.52 -9.33 16.01
C PHE A 479 -16.03 -10.79 15.93
N VAL A 480 -15.13 -11.11 14.99
CA VAL A 480 -14.25 -12.30 14.98
C VAL A 480 -12.91 -11.95 14.31
N ILE A 481 -11.78 -12.53 14.75
CA ILE A 481 -10.49 -12.55 14.02
C ILE A 481 -10.00 -13.98 13.77
N SER A 482 -8.87 -14.16 13.09
CA SER A 482 -8.03 -15.36 13.22
C SER A 482 -6.78 -14.99 14.03
N GLY A 483 -6.59 -15.47 15.27
CA GLY A 483 -5.53 -14.97 16.16
C GLY A 483 -5.19 -15.81 17.39
N ASP A 484 -4.00 -15.61 17.99
CA ASP A 484 -3.47 -16.51 19.04
C ASP A 484 -2.40 -15.90 19.99
N PHE A 485 -2.14 -16.62 21.10
CA PHE A 485 -1.03 -16.49 22.07
C PHE A 485 -0.60 -17.86 22.72
N ASN A 486 -0.92 -19.03 22.13
CA ASN A 486 -1.09 -20.35 22.79
C ASN A 486 0.05 -20.89 23.71
N GLN A 487 1.25 -21.17 23.20
CA GLN A 487 2.37 -21.90 23.86
C GLN A 487 2.14 -23.36 24.37
N ASP A 488 1.19 -24.13 23.82
CA ASP A 488 1.01 -25.59 24.06
C ASP A 488 0.16 -26.36 23.02
N SER A 489 -0.51 -25.64 22.10
CA SER A 489 -1.13 -26.05 20.84
C SER A 489 -2.58 -26.61 20.83
N ASN A 490 -3.57 -26.04 21.55
CA ASN A 490 -4.87 -26.72 21.84
C ASN A 490 -6.22 -25.90 21.76
N LEU A 491 -6.31 -24.75 21.06
CA LEU A 491 -7.57 -24.04 20.62
C LEU A 491 -8.55 -23.43 21.65
N ASP A 492 -9.37 -22.45 21.24
CA ASP A 492 -10.43 -21.76 22.02
C ASP A 492 -11.52 -21.17 21.07
N LEU A 493 -12.60 -20.53 21.56
CA LEU A 493 -13.71 -19.98 20.75
C LEU A 493 -14.28 -18.65 21.30
N ALA A 494 -13.68 -17.51 20.91
CA ALA A 494 -13.88 -16.16 21.47
C ALA A 494 -15.31 -15.72 21.86
N VAL A 495 -15.47 -15.23 23.10
CA VAL A 495 -16.68 -14.52 23.58
C VAL A 495 -16.35 -13.45 24.64
N THR A 496 -16.38 -12.16 24.27
CA THR A 496 -16.09 -10.99 25.14
C THR A 496 -17.38 -10.27 25.62
N ASN A 497 -17.68 -9.01 25.24
CA ASN A 497 -18.98 -8.28 25.42
C ASN A 497 -19.12 -7.06 24.46
N TRP A 498 -20.34 -6.53 24.26
CA TRP A 498 -20.62 -5.30 23.49
C TRP A 498 -21.03 -4.06 24.32
N HIS A 499 -22.02 -4.11 25.22
CA HIS A 499 -22.25 -3.03 26.22
C HIS A 499 -22.73 -3.58 27.58
N SER A 500 -21.96 -3.33 28.66
CA SER A 500 -22.20 -3.80 30.05
C SER A 500 -21.32 -3.05 31.07
N ASN A 501 -20.51 -3.72 31.92
CA ASN A 501 -19.74 -3.11 33.02
C ASN A 501 -18.33 -3.71 33.29
N THR A 502 -18.14 -5.04 33.30
CA THR A 502 -16.90 -5.78 33.67
C THR A 502 -15.74 -5.64 32.68
N VAL A 503 -15.01 -6.69 32.26
CA VAL A 503 -14.88 -8.03 32.87
C VAL A 503 -13.39 -8.38 32.93
N SER A 504 -12.84 -9.09 31.95
CA SER A 504 -11.50 -9.68 31.96
C SER A 504 -10.66 -9.28 30.73
N ILE A 505 -9.43 -9.78 30.69
CA ILE A 505 -8.72 -10.26 29.48
C ILE A 505 -9.30 -11.63 29.08
N LEU A 506 -9.11 -12.15 27.85
CA LEU A 506 -9.90 -13.31 27.37
C LEU A 506 -9.17 -14.52 26.69
N LEU A 507 -8.02 -15.02 27.15
CA LEU A 507 -7.18 -16.04 26.45
C LEU A 507 -7.20 -17.55 26.89
N GLY A 508 -7.94 -18.49 26.25
CA GLY A 508 -7.74 -19.98 26.16
C GLY A 508 -7.48 -20.91 27.37
N ASN A 509 -8.32 -21.91 27.70
CA ASN A 509 -7.99 -22.95 28.72
C ASN A 509 -8.57 -24.37 28.50
N GLY A 510 -9.87 -24.50 28.24
CA GLY A 510 -10.63 -25.71 28.58
C GLY A 510 -10.90 -25.93 30.07
N ASP A 511 -11.43 -27.10 30.42
CA ASP A 511 -11.96 -27.49 31.74
C ASP A 511 -13.25 -26.76 32.22
N GLY A 512 -14.07 -26.26 31.28
CA GLY A 512 -15.47 -25.92 31.54
C GLY A 512 -15.80 -24.43 31.66
N ASP A 513 -15.85 -23.87 32.87
CA ASP A 513 -16.46 -22.53 33.09
C ASP A 513 -15.64 -21.35 32.54
N PHE A 514 -15.86 -21.04 31.25
CA PHE A 514 -15.35 -19.97 30.38
C PHE A 514 -14.41 -18.96 31.09
N ARG A 515 -13.07 -18.90 30.79
CA ARG A 515 -12.16 -18.14 31.70
C ARG A 515 -12.58 -16.67 31.88
N SER A 516 -12.91 -16.32 33.14
CA SER A 516 -13.63 -15.09 33.55
C SER A 516 -13.68 -14.85 35.09
N GLN A 517 -14.49 -13.89 35.55
CA GLN A 517 -15.23 -13.88 36.84
C GLN A 517 -14.55 -13.46 38.19
N ILE A 518 -13.67 -12.44 38.17
CA ILE A 518 -13.30 -11.59 39.34
C ILE A 518 -13.82 -10.13 39.12
N THR A 519 -13.05 -9.04 39.34
CA THR A 519 -13.41 -7.62 39.02
C THR A 519 -12.23 -6.62 39.15
N HIS A 520 -11.74 -6.03 38.05
CA HIS A 520 -11.22 -4.63 38.00
C HIS A 520 -11.54 -3.96 36.63
N PRO A 521 -11.24 -2.64 36.41
CA PRO A 521 -11.59 -1.90 35.20
C PRO A 521 -10.44 -1.14 34.47
N THR A 522 -10.75 -0.61 33.29
CA THR A 522 -9.98 0.40 32.49
C THR A 522 -10.39 1.84 32.84
N GLY A 523 -10.14 2.80 31.94
CA GLY A 523 -11.05 3.94 31.80
C GLY A 523 -12.46 3.48 31.36
N LYS A 524 -12.67 3.18 30.07
CA LYS A 524 -13.90 2.61 29.48
C LYS A 524 -13.64 1.85 28.16
N ARG A 525 -14.36 0.74 27.94
CA ARG A 525 -14.68 0.09 26.63
C ARG A 525 -13.57 -0.23 25.57
N PRO A 526 -12.33 -0.66 25.87
CA PRO A 526 -11.31 -1.01 24.84
C PRO A 526 -11.87 -1.91 23.73
N SER A 527 -11.84 -1.48 22.46
CA SER A 527 -12.66 -2.10 21.40
C SER A 527 -11.90 -2.93 20.37
N THR A 528 -10.93 -2.35 19.67
CA THR A 528 -10.47 -2.82 18.35
C THR A 528 -8.95 -2.73 18.24
N LEU A 529 -8.33 -3.59 17.43
CA LEU A 529 -6.87 -3.86 17.44
C LEU A 529 -6.24 -4.00 16.04
N THR A 530 -4.91 -3.99 16.00
CA THR A 530 -4.00 -4.43 14.91
C THR A 530 -2.61 -4.74 15.54
N SER A 531 -1.66 -5.19 14.72
CA SER A 531 -0.60 -6.14 15.10
C SER A 531 0.82 -5.59 14.85
N ASP A 532 1.15 -4.43 15.43
CA ASP A 532 2.22 -3.53 14.92
C ASP A 532 3.20 -2.97 16.03
N TYR A 533 4.19 -2.12 15.68
CA TYR A 533 5.53 -2.65 15.40
C TYR A 533 6.80 -2.01 16.11
N PHE A 534 6.72 -1.15 17.12
CA PHE A 534 7.71 -0.07 17.35
C PHE A 534 9.02 -0.29 18.17
N ASN A 535 9.11 -1.17 19.18
CA ASN A 535 10.01 -1.05 20.37
C ASN A 535 11.53 -0.69 20.14
N LYS A 536 12.50 -1.57 19.84
CA LYS A 536 12.47 -3.01 19.56
C LYS A 536 13.49 -3.82 20.42
N ASP A 537 13.04 -4.96 20.95
CA ASP A 537 13.73 -6.06 21.66
C ASP A 537 12.81 -7.27 22.02
N ASN A 538 12.89 -8.38 21.28
CA ASN A 538 12.60 -9.77 21.71
C ASN A 538 11.17 -10.20 22.19
N MET A 539 10.05 -9.55 21.82
CA MET A 539 8.66 -10.09 21.99
C MET A 539 7.73 -9.68 20.82
N LEU A 540 6.46 -10.13 20.85
CA LEU A 540 5.37 -9.66 19.98
C LEU A 540 4.17 -9.21 20.84
N ASP A 541 3.56 -8.09 20.44
CA ASP A 541 2.70 -7.22 21.26
C ASP A 541 1.63 -6.52 20.38
N LEU A 542 0.57 -5.92 20.96
CA LEU A 542 -0.52 -5.28 20.20
C LEU A 542 -1.26 -4.13 20.91
N ALA A 543 -1.94 -3.27 20.13
CA ALA A 543 -2.60 -2.04 20.59
C ALA A 543 -4.13 -2.07 20.55
N VAL A 544 -4.74 -1.15 21.33
CA VAL A 544 -6.11 -0.63 21.13
C VAL A 544 -6.09 0.88 21.40
N ALA A 545 -6.65 1.74 20.53
CA ALA A 545 -6.66 3.20 20.67
C ALA A 545 -8.07 3.80 20.88
N ASN A 546 -8.13 4.89 21.64
CA ASN A 546 -9.29 5.18 22.50
C ASN A 546 -9.66 6.69 22.49
N SER A 547 -10.43 7.18 23.46
CA SER A 547 -11.05 8.52 23.47
C SER A 547 -11.33 9.11 24.89
N PHE A 548 -10.33 9.09 25.79
CA PHE A 548 -10.04 10.26 26.65
C PHE A 548 -8.55 10.35 27.03
N ASP A 549 -8.07 9.33 27.77
CA ASP A 549 -6.75 9.18 28.39
C ASP A 549 -5.56 9.17 27.37
N ASN A 550 -5.15 10.33 26.85
CA ASN A 550 -4.46 10.49 25.56
C ASN A 550 -2.97 10.15 25.55
N THR A 551 -2.63 8.86 25.61
CA THR A 551 -1.29 8.47 26.02
C THR A 551 -0.18 8.49 24.98
N ILE A 552 -0.40 8.55 23.66
CA ILE A 552 0.74 8.84 22.75
C ILE A 552 1.88 7.82 22.80
N SER A 553 1.59 6.55 23.11
CA SER A 553 2.55 5.71 23.84
C SER A 553 2.95 4.43 23.12
N VAL A 554 4.25 4.34 22.85
CA VAL A 554 5.06 3.11 23.00
C VAL A 554 5.14 2.84 24.50
N LEU A 555 4.95 1.60 24.95
CA LEU A 555 4.47 1.34 26.33
C LEU A 555 5.37 0.41 27.13
N LEU A 556 5.57 -0.78 26.60
CA LEU A 556 6.26 -1.93 27.17
C LEU A 556 5.94 -3.07 26.18
N GLY A 557 6.83 -3.38 25.25
CA GLY A 557 6.68 -4.58 24.43
C GLY A 557 6.81 -5.87 25.27
N ASN A 558 5.94 -6.83 25.00
CA ASN A 558 5.30 -7.70 25.98
C ASN A 558 4.48 -8.81 25.26
N GLY A 559 4.60 -10.11 25.63
CA GLY A 559 3.75 -11.22 25.13
C GLY A 559 3.22 -12.25 26.16
N ASP A 560 1.95 -12.14 26.59
CA ASP A 560 1.14 -13.03 27.48
C ASP A 560 -0.38 -12.60 27.49
N GLY A 561 -0.85 -11.89 26.46
CA GLY A 561 -2.17 -11.22 26.32
C GLY A 561 -2.78 -10.39 27.47
N ASN A 562 -2.08 -10.09 28.58
CA ASN A 562 -2.67 -9.86 29.91
C ASN A 562 -2.87 -8.41 30.42
N PHE A 563 -2.24 -7.39 29.81
CA PHE A 563 -2.37 -5.94 30.08
C PHE A 563 -2.08 -5.40 31.51
N GLN A 564 -1.69 -4.11 31.60
CA GLN A 564 -1.44 -3.40 32.87
C GLN A 564 -2.00 -1.96 32.88
N SER A 565 -1.27 -0.96 32.39
CA SER A 565 -1.73 0.43 32.27
C SER A 565 -0.93 1.28 31.28
N GLN A 566 -1.54 2.33 30.75
CA GLN A 566 -0.89 3.30 29.84
C GLN A 566 0.09 4.26 30.57
N ILE A 567 1.10 4.87 29.92
CA ILE A 567 2.06 5.87 30.49
C ILE A 567 1.97 7.25 29.80
N THR A 568 2.58 8.32 30.36
CA THR A 568 2.10 9.72 30.16
C THR A 568 3.17 10.83 30.25
N TYR A 569 3.26 11.63 29.18
CA TYR A 569 3.95 12.92 28.88
C TYR A 569 2.91 13.86 28.18
N GLN A 570 3.22 14.76 27.21
CA GLN A 570 2.25 15.78 26.69
C GLN A 570 2.32 16.17 25.18
N THR A 571 1.19 16.17 24.43
CA THR A 571 0.97 16.95 23.18
C THR A 571 -0.50 17.34 22.91
N GLY A 572 -1.51 16.54 22.50
CA GLY A 572 -1.61 15.16 22.02
C GLY A 572 -2.39 15.09 20.68
N ALA A 573 -3.22 14.05 20.45
CA ALA A 573 -4.03 13.88 19.23
C ALA A 573 -5.52 13.48 19.50
N TRP A 574 -6.20 12.82 18.54
CA TRP A 574 -7.62 12.38 18.62
C TRP A 574 -7.93 11.34 17.49
N PRO A 575 -8.54 10.15 17.73
CA PRO A 575 -8.42 9.04 16.76
C PRO A 575 -9.70 8.27 16.35
N TYR A 576 -9.61 7.54 15.23
CA TYR A 576 -10.55 6.58 14.61
C TYR A 576 -9.74 5.65 13.70
N SER A 577 -10.21 4.43 13.41
CA SER A 577 -9.57 3.45 12.50
C SER A 577 -8.15 3.04 12.91
N VAL A 578 -7.44 2.26 12.08
CA VAL A 578 -6.26 1.46 12.48
C VAL A 578 -6.37 0.04 11.91
N ILE A 579 -6.23 -0.09 10.59
CA ILE A 579 -5.45 -1.19 10.00
C ILE A 579 -4.27 -0.56 9.26
N SER A 580 -3.17 -1.29 9.18
CA SER A 580 -1.87 -0.83 8.70
C SER A 580 -1.38 -1.71 7.53
N SER A 581 -0.46 -1.20 6.71
CA SER A 581 0.23 -1.96 5.65
C SER A 581 1.68 -1.49 5.54
N ASP A 582 2.59 -2.41 5.20
CA ASP A 582 3.94 -2.09 4.69
C ASP A 582 3.90 -1.89 3.16
N PHE A 583 4.96 -1.30 2.61
CA PHE A 583 5.34 -1.46 1.19
C PHE A 583 6.85 -1.30 0.90
N ASN A 584 7.74 -1.07 1.89
CA ASN A 584 9.09 -0.54 1.61
C ASN A 584 10.28 -1.23 2.34
N ASN A 585 10.94 -2.16 1.63
CA ASN A 585 12.33 -2.64 1.80
C ASN A 585 12.81 -3.08 3.21
N ASP A 586 12.94 -2.15 4.16
CA ASP A 586 13.18 -2.42 5.59
C ASP A 586 11.88 -2.74 6.34
N SER A 587 10.75 -2.72 5.61
CA SER A 587 9.48 -3.43 5.83
C SER A 587 8.77 -3.19 7.16
N LYS A 588 8.03 -2.08 7.24
CA LYS A 588 7.36 -1.55 8.44
C LYS A 588 5.95 -1.09 8.07
N PRO A 589 4.91 -1.41 8.85
CA PRO A 589 3.58 -0.80 8.64
C PRO A 589 3.61 0.72 8.88
N ASP A 590 2.69 1.47 8.25
CA ASP A 590 2.64 2.94 8.30
C ASP A 590 1.51 3.52 9.14
N LEU A 591 1.78 4.64 9.82
CA LEU A 591 0.88 5.34 10.76
C LEU A 591 0.48 6.74 10.28
N ALA A 592 0.35 6.99 8.98
CA ALA A 592 -0.15 8.27 8.50
C ALA A 592 -1.49 8.59 9.19
N VAL A 593 -1.59 9.73 9.88
CA VAL A 593 -2.73 10.04 10.76
C VAL A 593 -3.95 10.55 9.97
N THR A 594 -4.14 9.97 8.77
CA THR A 594 -5.33 9.88 7.92
C THR A 594 -6.60 10.24 8.68
N ASN A 595 -7.05 11.48 8.48
CA ASN A 595 -7.83 12.19 9.48
C ASN A 595 -9.29 12.43 9.06
N HIS A 596 -10.10 12.92 10.00
CA HIS A 596 -11.56 13.03 9.83
C HIS A 596 -11.96 14.28 9.00
N GLY A 597 -11.18 14.55 7.96
CA GLY A 597 -11.22 15.68 7.03
C GLY A 597 -9.86 16.34 6.79
N GLY A 598 -8.96 16.31 7.80
CA GLY A 598 -7.70 17.06 7.80
C GLY A 598 -6.72 16.75 6.66
N ASN A 599 -6.72 15.49 6.21
CA ASN A 599 -5.99 14.96 5.06
C ASN A 599 -4.45 15.13 5.04
N THR A 600 -3.83 15.63 6.11
CA THR A 600 -2.40 16.06 6.18
C THR A 600 -1.36 14.92 6.22
N VAL A 601 -1.39 13.98 5.27
CA VAL A 601 -0.31 13.00 5.04
C VAL A 601 0.96 13.78 4.63
N SER A 602 2.08 13.66 5.35
CA SER A 602 3.07 14.77 5.51
C SER A 602 4.38 14.47 6.29
N VAL A 603 4.85 13.23 6.49
CA VAL A 603 6.14 12.81 7.13
C VAL A 603 6.86 13.78 8.12
N LEU A 604 7.01 13.37 9.37
CA LEU A 604 7.78 14.08 10.41
C LEU A 604 9.28 13.75 10.39
N LEU A 605 9.58 12.46 10.49
CA LEU A 605 10.71 11.86 11.22
C LEU A 605 10.89 12.36 12.68
N GLY A 606 11.34 11.48 13.57
CA GLY A 606 11.30 11.71 15.03
C GLY A 606 12.12 12.89 15.59
N ASN A 607 13.10 13.39 14.83
CA ASN A 607 13.92 14.58 15.13
C ASN A 607 14.64 14.55 16.51
N GLY A 608 15.10 15.68 17.04
CA GLY A 608 15.70 15.77 18.38
C GLY A 608 16.21 17.17 18.81
N ASP A 609 16.21 17.42 20.12
CA ASP A 609 16.57 18.69 20.79
C ASP A 609 15.59 19.87 20.53
N GLY A 610 16.09 21.07 20.19
CA GLY A 610 15.42 22.37 20.37
C GLY A 610 14.10 22.63 19.64
N SER A 611 14.12 23.25 18.46
CA SER A 611 12.93 23.71 17.73
C SER A 611 13.17 23.77 16.20
N PHE A 612 12.38 23.03 15.42
CA PHE A 612 12.54 22.86 13.96
C PHE A 612 11.52 23.65 13.14
N GLN A 613 11.17 23.14 11.95
CA GLN A 613 9.86 23.35 11.35
C GLN A 613 8.73 22.79 12.24
N PHE A 614 7.49 22.90 11.79
CA PHE A 614 6.80 21.77 11.16
C PHE A 614 5.98 22.36 9.99
N GLN A 615 5.13 21.59 9.32
CA GLN A 615 4.10 22.04 8.36
C GLN A 615 4.46 23.16 7.35
N ILE A 616 4.61 22.82 6.07
CA ILE A 616 4.62 23.77 4.92
C ILE A 616 3.16 23.98 4.44
N ALA A 617 2.83 23.72 3.17
CA ALA A 617 1.47 23.63 2.61
C ALA A 617 1.47 23.05 1.19
N TYR A 618 0.69 21.98 0.95
CA TYR A 618 0.48 21.33 -0.36
C TYR A 618 -1.00 20.87 -0.50
N GLN A 619 -1.35 20.21 -1.61
CA GLN A 619 -2.72 19.77 -1.94
C GLN A 619 -2.78 18.25 -2.21
N THR A 620 -3.98 17.67 -2.20
CA THR A 620 -4.28 16.25 -2.50
C THR A 620 -5.71 16.08 -3.02
N ARG A 621 -6.08 14.82 -3.29
CA ARG A 621 -7.42 14.31 -2.99
C ARG A 621 -7.95 14.79 -1.62
N ASN A 622 -9.27 14.87 -1.52
CA ASN A 622 -9.99 15.17 -0.30
C ASN A 622 -9.88 14.01 0.69
N ASP A 623 -10.19 14.22 1.98
CA ASP A 623 -10.32 13.17 3.00
C ASP A 623 -9.09 12.23 3.10
N SER A 624 -9.25 11.05 3.71
CA SER A 624 -8.23 9.98 3.77
C SER A 624 -8.94 8.65 4.00
N SER A 625 -9.05 7.77 2.98
CA SER A 625 -10.10 6.71 3.00
C SER A 625 -9.99 5.50 2.05
N PHE A 626 -8.98 5.35 1.17
CA PHE A 626 -8.98 4.30 0.12
C PHE A 626 -7.57 3.91 -0.37
N VAL A 627 -7.22 2.61 -0.31
CA VAL A 627 -6.10 1.88 -0.98
C VAL A 627 -6.03 0.39 -0.57
N ILE A 628 -5.73 -0.52 -1.51
CA ILE A 628 -4.95 -1.78 -1.42
C ILE A 628 -4.34 -2.11 -2.82
N SER A 629 -3.64 -3.24 -2.97
CA SER A 629 -3.20 -3.81 -4.27
C SER A 629 -4.18 -4.83 -4.87
N ASP A 630 -4.03 -5.08 -6.18
CA ASP A 630 -4.70 -6.14 -6.98
C ASP A 630 -3.85 -6.52 -8.21
N ASP A 631 -4.26 -7.53 -8.98
CA ASP A 631 -3.59 -8.08 -10.19
C ASP A 631 -3.77 -7.18 -11.44
N PHE A 632 -3.43 -5.89 -11.29
CA PHE A 632 -3.98 -4.81 -12.13
C PHE A 632 -3.47 -4.74 -13.58
N ASN A 633 -2.16 -4.61 -13.85
CA ASN A 633 -1.74 -3.97 -15.12
C ASN A 633 -0.41 -4.36 -15.84
N GLU A 634 0.04 -5.61 -15.70
CA GLU A 634 0.78 -6.42 -16.72
C GLU A 634 2.33 -6.38 -16.72
N ASP A 635 2.93 -7.39 -17.39
CA ASP A 635 4.35 -7.79 -17.62
C ASP A 635 5.23 -7.97 -16.38
N ASN A 636 5.18 -7.02 -15.44
CA ASN A 636 5.89 -7.04 -14.16
C ASN A 636 4.95 -6.81 -12.96
N ASN A 637 3.74 -6.26 -13.17
CA ASN A 637 2.95 -5.62 -12.12
C ASN A 637 1.53 -6.22 -11.95
N PRO A 638 1.25 -6.89 -10.81
CA PRO A 638 0.25 -6.39 -9.88
C PRO A 638 0.66 -5.01 -9.33
N ASP A 639 -0.30 -4.19 -8.89
CA ASP A 639 -0.06 -2.75 -8.70
C ASP A 639 -0.85 -2.15 -7.51
N LEU A 640 -0.94 -0.82 -7.41
CA LEU A 640 -1.48 -0.07 -6.28
C LEU A 640 -2.64 0.88 -6.66
N ALA A 641 -3.27 0.66 -7.82
CA ALA A 641 -4.40 1.43 -8.33
C ALA A 641 -5.60 1.49 -7.36
N VAL A 642 -6.40 2.57 -7.41
CA VAL A 642 -7.44 2.86 -6.39
C VAL A 642 -8.70 3.51 -6.99
N THR A 643 -9.88 2.91 -6.80
CA THR A 643 -11.16 3.63 -6.95
C THR A 643 -11.35 4.58 -5.77
N ASN A 644 -10.85 5.80 -5.96
CA ASN A 644 -10.73 6.86 -4.95
C ASN A 644 -12.03 7.66 -4.84
N THR A 645 -13.07 7.01 -4.30
CA THR A 645 -14.52 7.16 -4.60
C THR A 645 -15.21 8.54 -4.48
N GLY A 646 -14.54 9.67 -4.26
CA GLY A 646 -15.20 10.87 -3.69
C GLY A 646 -14.77 12.30 -4.05
N ASP A 647 -13.97 12.62 -5.08
CA ASP A 647 -13.95 13.98 -5.70
C ASP A 647 -13.31 14.09 -7.11
N ASN A 648 -13.83 13.33 -8.06
CA ASN A 648 -13.83 13.59 -9.50
C ASN A 648 -12.50 13.41 -10.29
N THR A 649 -12.48 12.89 -11.52
CA THR A 649 -13.54 12.14 -12.26
C THR A 649 -12.94 10.94 -13.00
N VAL A 650 -13.47 9.71 -12.77
CA VAL A 650 -13.11 8.34 -13.30
C VAL A 650 -12.24 8.29 -14.57
N SER A 651 -11.13 7.55 -14.69
CA SER A 651 -10.29 6.75 -13.76
C SER A 651 -8.85 6.65 -14.34
N VAL A 652 -7.90 6.00 -13.65
CA VAL A 652 -6.49 5.73 -14.05
C VAL A 652 -5.49 6.88 -13.84
N LEU A 653 -4.37 6.63 -13.16
CA LEU A 653 -3.41 7.66 -12.76
C LEU A 653 -2.44 8.05 -13.90
N LEU A 654 -1.85 7.09 -14.60
CA LEU A 654 -0.70 7.29 -15.50
C LEU A 654 0.54 7.83 -14.75
N GLY A 655 1.17 6.94 -13.97
CA GLY A 655 2.55 7.08 -13.47
C GLY A 655 3.62 7.14 -14.57
N ASN A 656 4.84 7.57 -14.23
CA ASN A 656 6.03 7.44 -15.10
C ASN A 656 7.15 6.60 -14.44
N GLY A 657 7.19 6.52 -13.11
CA GLY A 657 8.27 5.93 -12.30
C GLY A 657 8.98 6.99 -11.44
N ASP A 658 8.20 7.80 -10.71
CA ASP A 658 8.52 9.21 -10.45
C ASP A 658 8.08 9.75 -9.06
N GLY A 659 7.95 8.88 -8.06
CA GLY A 659 7.99 9.20 -6.62
C GLY A 659 6.77 9.85 -5.99
N SER A 660 6.07 10.74 -6.69
CA SER A 660 4.75 11.28 -6.29
C SER A 660 3.62 10.46 -6.93
N PHE A 661 2.38 10.96 -6.87
CA PHE A 661 1.23 10.59 -7.73
C PHE A 661 0.37 11.87 -7.95
N GLN A 662 0.04 12.32 -9.17
CA GLN A 662 -0.33 13.73 -9.42
C GLN A 662 -1.77 14.07 -9.88
N SER A 663 -2.01 14.38 -11.15
CA SER A 663 -2.98 15.45 -11.51
C SER A 663 -4.47 15.06 -11.57
N GLN A 664 -5.04 14.77 -10.40
CA GLN A 664 -6.45 14.42 -10.16
C GLN A 664 -7.47 15.27 -10.95
N ARG A 665 -8.17 14.68 -11.92
CA ARG A 665 -9.05 15.40 -12.86
C ARG A 665 -10.44 15.76 -12.31
N ILE A 666 -10.46 16.51 -11.20
CA ILE A 666 -11.66 17.08 -10.58
C ILE A 666 -12.49 17.95 -11.54
N TYR A 667 -13.81 17.72 -11.64
CA TYR A 667 -14.70 18.49 -12.52
C TYR A 667 -16.21 18.45 -12.20
N ARG A 668 -16.77 17.26 -11.93
CA ARG A 668 -18.22 16.95 -11.78
C ARG A 668 -19.04 16.95 -13.07
N THR A 669 -19.98 16.01 -13.17
CA THR A 669 -21.03 15.97 -14.22
C THR A 669 -22.22 15.03 -13.90
N GLY A 670 -22.34 14.53 -12.66
CA GLY A 670 -23.13 13.35 -12.33
C GLY A 670 -23.24 13.12 -10.82
N MET A 671 -23.31 11.87 -10.37
CA MET A 671 -23.35 11.45 -8.96
C MET A 671 -22.46 10.22 -8.68
N GLN A 672 -22.17 9.93 -7.42
CA GLN A 672 -21.01 9.17 -6.95
C GLN A 672 -21.09 7.62 -7.05
N PRO A 673 -20.52 6.95 -8.07
CA PRO A 673 -20.58 5.49 -8.21
C PRO A 673 -19.95 4.75 -7.02
N TYR A 674 -20.42 3.52 -6.84
CA TYR A 674 -19.87 2.48 -5.97
C TYR A 674 -18.67 1.80 -6.67
N SER A 675 -17.65 1.25 -5.99
CA SER A 675 -17.24 1.31 -4.57
C SER A 675 -15.76 0.84 -4.47
N VAL A 676 -15.37 -0.06 -3.56
CA VAL A 676 -14.01 -0.62 -3.39
C VAL A 676 -14.00 -2.08 -2.86
N ILE A 677 -12.87 -2.77 -3.09
CA ILE A 677 -12.50 -4.20 -2.97
C ILE A 677 -13.02 -5.12 -4.10
N SER A 678 -12.14 -6.01 -4.55
CA SER A 678 -12.06 -6.46 -5.95
C SER A 678 -11.44 -7.86 -6.08
N GLY A 679 -10.96 -8.24 -7.28
CA GLY A 679 -10.58 -9.59 -7.74
C GLY A 679 -11.25 -9.98 -9.08
N ASP A 680 -10.93 -11.17 -9.60
CA ASP A 680 -11.09 -11.52 -11.02
C ASP A 680 -12.19 -12.57 -11.36
N PHE A 681 -12.75 -12.50 -12.58
CA PHE A 681 -14.20 -12.79 -12.74
C PHE A 681 -14.67 -13.73 -13.88
N ASN A 682 -13.89 -14.05 -14.93
CA ASN A 682 -14.45 -14.55 -16.21
C ASN A 682 -13.79 -15.79 -16.91
N LYS A 683 -12.77 -16.46 -16.34
CA LYS A 683 -12.14 -17.74 -16.79
C LYS A 683 -11.57 -17.80 -18.24
N ASP A 684 -11.30 -16.68 -18.91
CA ASP A 684 -10.93 -16.62 -20.34
C ASP A 684 -10.00 -15.43 -20.80
N HIS A 685 -9.70 -14.46 -19.92
CA HIS A 685 -8.68 -13.38 -19.97
C HIS A 685 -8.93 -12.17 -20.91
N LYS A 686 -9.53 -11.08 -20.38
CA LYS A 686 -9.76 -9.79 -21.06
C LYS A 686 -9.80 -8.58 -20.08
N ALA A 687 -10.30 -7.42 -20.52
CA ALA A 687 -10.75 -6.29 -19.69
C ALA A 687 -12.03 -5.65 -20.29
N ASP A 688 -12.84 -4.96 -19.46
CA ASP A 688 -14.00 -4.14 -19.87
C ASP A 688 -14.28 -3.08 -18.75
N LEU A 689 -15.21 -2.14 -18.96
CA LEU A 689 -15.38 -0.96 -18.09
C LEU A 689 -16.29 -1.26 -16.88
N ALA A 690 -15.74 -1.91 -15.84
CA ALA A 690 -16.44 -2.39 -14.66
C ALA A 690 -16.90 -1.30 -13.63
N VAL A 691 -17.11 -0.04 -14.03
CA VAL A 691 -17.52 1.06 -13.13
C VAL A 691 -19.01 1.41 -13.34
N THR A 692 -19.75 1.51 -12.24
CA THR A 692 -21.23 1.40 -12.25
C THR A 692 -22.00 2.69 -12.57
N ASN A 693 -23.18 2.53 -13.18
CA ASN A 693 -24.34 3.32 -12.78
C ASN A 693 -25.01 2.66 -11.57
N THR A 694 -25.41 3.43 -10.56
CA THR A 694 -26.23 2.97 -9.44
C THR A 694 -27.55 3.76 -9.34
N MET A 695 -27.62 4.94 -9.97
CA MET A 695 -28.71 5.90 -9.82
C MET A 695 -29.43 6.20 -11.15
N GLU A 696 -29.80 5.13 -11.86
CA GLU A 696 -31.24 4.91 -12.02
C GLU A 696 -31.72 4.27 -10.70
N HIS A 697 -31.84 2.95 -10.66
CA HIS A 697 -31.99 2.16 -9.44
C HIS A 697 -31.38 0.76 -9.68
N THR A 698 -30.08 0.66 -10.00
CA THR A 698 -29.55 -0.41 -10.89
C THR A 698 -28.28 -1.17 -10.49
N ILE A 699 -28.22 -2.42 -10.99
CA ILE A 699 -27.04 -3.21 -11.39
C ILE A 699 -26.66 -2.82 -12.82
N SER A 700 -25.38 -2.75 -13.16
CA SER A 700 -24.86 -2.27 -14.45
C SER A 700 -24.21 -3.36 -15.32
N VAL A 701 -24.84 -4.52 -15.51
CA VAL A 701 -24.28 -5.55 -16.41
C VAL A 701 -24.28 -5.08 -17.88
N LEU A 702 -23.19 -5.36 -18.59
CA LEU A 702 -22.84 -4.80 -19.89
C LEU A 702 -23.01 -5.85 -21.01
N LEU A 703 -22.30 -6.99 -20.85
CA LEU A 703 -22.26 -8.21 -21.67
C LEU A 703 -22.55 -8.08 -23.18
N VAL A 704 -21.50 -7.77 -23.95
CA VAL A 704 -21.22 -8.16 -25.34
C VAL A 704 -22.37 -8.05 -26.37
N ASN A 705 -22.47 -6.91 -27.04
CA ASN A 705 -23.44 -6.63 -28.11
C ASN A 705 -22.82 -6.06 -29.41
N GLY A 706 -21.51 -5.81 -29.46
CA GLY A 706 -20.78 -5.34 -30.65
C GLY A 706 -20.42 -3.86 -30.63
N SER A 707 -19.91 -3.36 -29.48
CA SER A 707 -19.33 -2.03 -29.28
C SER A 707 -20.12 -0.87 -29.91
N GLY A 708 -21.46 -0.91 -29.81
CA GLY A 708 -22.35 -0.12 -30.66
C GLY A 708 -23.82 -0.04 -30.24
N SER A 709 -24.14 -0.29 -28.97
CA SER A 709 -25.53 -0.38 -28.46
C SER A 709 -25.85 0.65 -27.37
N PHE A 710 -25.00 0.73 -26.35
CA PHE A 710 -24.91 1.82 -25.37
C PHE A 710 -26.16 2.12 -24.51
N SER A 711 -26.91 1.09 -24.07
CA SER A 711 -27.85 1.20 -22.92
C SER A 711 -27.79 -0.04 -22.01
N ALA A 712 -26.88 -0.06 -21.03
CA ALA A 712 -26.53 -1.20 -20.18
C ALA A 712 -27.64 -1.65 -19.20
N GLU A 713 -27.29 -2.59 -18.31
CA GLU A 713 -27.92 -3.04 -17.05
C GLU A 713 -28.55 -4.49 -17.02
N ILE A 714 -29.17 -5.04 -18.08
CA ILE A 714 -29.89 -6.36 -18.32
C ILE A 714 -31.08 -6.73 -17.37
N THR A 715 -32.26 -7.20 -17.78
CA THR A 715 -33.50 -7.15 -16.90
C THR A 715 -33.70 -8.23 -15.79
N TYR A 716 -33.81 -7.82 -14.50
CA TYR A 716 -34.56 -8.46 -13.36
C TYR A 716 -34.73 -7.49 -12.13
N PRO A 717 -35.52 -7.75 -11.03
CA PRO A 717 -35.94 -6.74 -10.01
C PRO A 717 -35.42 -6.87 -8.52
N TYR A 718 -35.23 -5.75 -7.77
CA TYR A 718 -34.83 -5.70 -6.33
C TYR A 718 -35.85 -5.09 -5.36
N GLY A 719 -35.58 -5.17 -4.04
CA GLY A 719 -36.44 -4.56 -3.01
C GLY A 719 -35.83 -4.25 -1.63
N ASN A 720 -34.64 -4.78 -1.27
CA ASN A 720 -34.20 -4.86 0.14
C ASN A 720 -32.96 -4.04 0.56
N THR A 721 -32.30 -3.31 -0.34
CA THR A 721 -31.56 -2.06 0.01
C THR A 721 -30.29 -2.22 0.89
N PRO A 722 -29.24 -2.92 0.36
CA PRO A 722 -27.94 -3.19 1.03
C PRO A 722 -26.95 -2.00 1.08
N ILE A 723 -25.79 -2.21 1.72
CA ILE A 723 -24.56 -1.38 1.56
C ILE A 723 -23.23 -2.13 1.70
N PHE A 724 -23.14 -3.25 2.46
CA PHE A 724 -21.84 -3.85 2.80
C PHE A 724 -21.61 -5.24 2.17
N VAL A 725 -20.36 -5.52 1.79
CA VAL A 725 -19.84 -6.80 1.26
C VAL A 725 -18.29 -6.81 1.36
N THR A 726 -17.62 -7.98 1.22
CA THR A 726 -16.14 -8.15 1.14
C THR A 726 -15.77 -9.42 0.34
N SER A 727 -14.61 -9.47 -0.31
CA SER A 727 -14.20 -10.51 -1.28
C SER A 727 -13.54 -11.77 -0.69
N ALA A 728 -13.67 -12.91 -1.37
CA ALA A 728 -13.14 -14.23 -0.94
C ALA A 728 -13.12 -15.32 -2.05
N ASP A 729 -12.52 -16.47 -1.74
CA ASP A 729 -12.69 -17.81 -2.34
C ASP A 729 -12.40 -18.88 -1.25
N PHE A 730 -12.64 -20.17 -1.51
CA PHE A 730 -12.17 -21.29 -0.68
C PHE A 730 -11.00 -22.03 -1.34
N ASN A 731 -11.09 -23.36 -1.56
CA ASN A 731 -9.97 -24.25 -1.90
C ASN A 731 -9.45 -24.13 -3.36
N ASN A 732 -9.81 -23.07 -4.07
CA ASN A 732 -9.31 -22.65 -5.38
C ASN A 732 -9.28 -23.70 -6.52
N ASP A 733 -10.46 -24.22 -6.86
CA ASP A 733 -10.83 -24.41 -8.28
C ASP A 733 -11.25 -23.05 -8.91
N GLY A 734 -11.56 -22.06 -8.05
CA GLY A 734 -11.54 -20.63 -8.36
C GLY A 734 -12.86 -20.12 -8.91
N LYS A 735 -13.90 -20.12 -8.05
CA LYS A 735 -15.20 -19.45 -8.26
C LYS A 735 -15.79 -19.00 -6.92
N SER A 736 -16.43 -17.83 -6.89
CA SER A 736 -17.08 -17.25 -5.71
C SER A 736 -18.26 -16.35 -6.10
N ASP A 737 -19.07 -15.83 -5.15
CA ASP A 737 -20.43 -15.36 -5.48
C ASP A 737 -21.00 -14.14 -4.73
N VAL A 738 -21.11 -14.14 -3.40
CA VAL A 738 -21.61 -12.98 -2.61
C VAL A 738 -21.26 -13.12 -1.11
N ALA A 739 -21.12 -11.99 -0.40
CA ALA A 739 -20.81 -11.92 1.04
C ALA A 739 -21.56 -10.78 1.77
N VAL A 740 -22.81 -10.51 1.37
CA VAL A 740 -23.68 -9.42 1.88
C VAL A 740 -24.51 -9.94 3.05
N LEU A 741 -24.50 -9.28 4.22
CA LEU A 741 -25.32 -9.63 5.39
C LEU A 741 -26.00 -8.43 6.10
N ASN A 742 -26.84 -8.70 7.12
CA ASN A 742 -28.26 -8.33 7.02
C ASN A 742 -28.95 -7.75 8.28
N VAL A 743 -30.20 -7.28 8.10
CA VAL A 743 -31.25 -7.23 9.13
C VAL A 743 -32.46 -8.14 8.83
N ASP A 744 -33.53 -7.70 8.15
CA ASP A 744 -34.88 -8.23 8.48
C ASP A 744 -35.39 -9.48 7.70
N ASN A 745 -35.07 -9.71 6.41
CA ASN A 745 -35.87 -10.56 5.47
C ASN A 745 -35.91 -12.11 5.72
N ASP A 746 -35.46 -12.61 6.87
CA ASP A 746 -35.12 -14.02 7.19
C ASP A 746 -34.02 -14.70 6.36
N THR A 747 -34.12 -14.62 5.02
CA THR A 747 -33.29 -15.14 3.91
C THR A 747 -32.00 -15.87 4.28
N VAL A 748 -31.68 -16.93 3.53
CA VAL A 748 -30.30 -17.41 3.35
C VAL A 748 -30.21 -17.89 1.90
N SER A 749 -29.66 -17.03 1.05
CA SER A 749 -29.07 -17.40 -0.24
C SER A 749 -27.90 -18.35 0.01
N VAL A 750 -27.79 -19.43 -0.78
CA VAL A 750 -26.69 -20.42 -0.72
C VAL A 750 -26.31 -20.77 -2.15
N LEU A 751 -25.02 -20.72 -2.45
CA LEU A 751 -24.53 -20.13 -3.71
C LEU A 751 -24.17 -21.21 -4.74
N LEU A 752 -25.09 -22.13 -5.04
CA LEU A 752 -24.84 -23.16 -6.08
C LEU A 752 -24.79 -22.50 -7.47
N GLY A 753 -23.58 -22.20 -7.93
CA GLY A 753 -23.31 -21.49 -9.18
C GLY A 753 -24.02 -22.07 -10.39
N ASN A 754 -24.55 -21.19 -11.24
CA ASN A 754 -25.57 -21.51 -12.22
C ASN A 754 -25.00 -22.02 -13.55
N GLY A 755 -23.84 -21.51 -13.99
CA GLY A 755 -23.16 -21.90 -15.22
C GLY A 755 -23.77 -21.33 -16.51
N ASP A 756 -24.98 -20.79 -16.43
CA ASP A 756 -25.66 -19.97 -17.45
C ASP A 756 -25.96 -18.55 -16.87
N ARG A 757 -25.14 -18.13 -15.87
CA ARG A 757 -25.13 -16.84 -15.14
C ARG A 757 -26.49 -16.16 -14.99
N SER A 758 -27.47 -16.92 -14.50
CA SER A 758 -28.84 -16.47 -14.28
C SER A 758 -29.50 -17.25 -13.14
N ILE A 759 -30.26 -16.54 -12.30
CA ILE A 759 -30.64 -16.99 -10.95
C ILE A 759 -31.70 -18.10 -11.01
N GLN A 760 -31.34 -19.28 -10.49
CA GLN A 760 -32.25 -20.43 -10.35
C GLN A 760 -33.11 -20.35 -9.07
N SER A 761 -33.97 -21.35 -8.85
CA SER A 761 -34.73 -21.47 -7.59
C SER A 761 -34.99 -22.94 -7.20
N GLN A 762 -34.86 -23.25 -5.91
CA GLN A 762 -35.01 -24.60 -5.36
C GLN A 762 -35.74 -24.60 -3.99
N ILE A 763 -35.30 -25.40 -3.01
CA ILE A 763 -35.93 -25.66 -1.71
C ILE A 763 -35.10 -25.02 -0.57
N MET A 764 -35.14 -25.57 0.65
CA MET A 764 -34.44 -25.12 1.85
C MET A 764 -34.37 -26.25 2.89
N TYR A 765 -33.35 -26.24 3.75
CA TYR A 765 -33.35 -26.94 5.05
C TYR A 765 -33.36 -25.98 6.26
N HIS A 766 -32.84 -24.75 6.10
CA HIS A 766 -32.55 -23.73 7.12
C HIS A 766 -31.43 -24.09 8.12
N THR A 767 -30.56 -23.12 8.41
CA THR A 767 -30.06 -22.83 9.77
C THR A 767 -31.00 -21.78 10.41
N GLY A 768 -30.73 -20.50 10.20
CA GLY A 768 -31.72 -19.42 10.15
C GLY A 768 -31.88 -18.54 11.39
N LYS A 769 -32.38 -17.33 11.15
CA LYS A 769 -32.59 -16.25 12.13
C LYS A 769 -31.33 -15.63 12.78
N ARG A 770 -30.19 -15.61 12.06
CA ARG A 770 -29.39 -14.41 11.70
C ARG A 770 -27.83 -14.29 11.87
N PRO A 771 -27.01 -15.04 12.65
CA PRO A 771 -25.52 -14.82 12.53
C PRO A 771 -24.61 -15.04 13.80
N VAL A 772 -23.51 -14.31 14.10
CA VAL A 772 -23.27 -12.82 14.19
C VAL A 772 -22.07 -12.23 13.42
N THR A 773 -20.86 -12.82 13.39
CA THR A 773 -19.69 -12.17 12.71
C THR A 773 -18.62 -13.18 12.28
N LEU A 774 -18.06 -13.03 11.07
CA LEU A 774 -16.81 -13.68 10.65
C LEU A 774 -15.82 -12.67 10.06
N THR A 775 -14.54 -13.00 10.15
CA THR A 775 -13.51 -12.60 9.17
C THR A 775 -13.19 -13.79 8.26
N THR A 776 -12.16 -13.72 7.43
CA THR A 776 -11.56 -14.90 6.77
C THR A 776 -10.44 -15.45 7.66
N GLY A 777 -10.43 -16.76 7.93
CA GLY A 777 -9.50 -17.38 8.88
C GLY A 777 -9.77 -18.86 9.18
N ASP A 778 -9.19 -19.34 10.28
CA ASP A 778 -8.66 -20.71 10.42
C ASP A 778 -9.21 -21.45 11.67
N PHE A 779 -10.31 -20.94 12.23
CA PHE A 779 -10.57 -20.70 13.67
C PHE A 779 -10.62 -21.88 14.66
N ASN A 780 -10.21 -23.08 14.28
CA ASN A 780 -10.02 -24.24 15.18
C ASN A 780 -8.83 -25.14 14.77
N ASN A 781 -8.04 -24.77 13.75
CA ASN A 781 -6.92 -25.55 13.19
C ASN A 781 -7.18 -27.08 12.85
N ASP A 782 -8.38 -27.67 13.05
CA ASP A 782 -8.63 -29.14 13.21
C ASP A 782 -9.55 -29.81 12.13
N ASP A 783 -9.68 -31.14 12.19
CA ASP A 783 -10.37 -32.09 11.26
C ASP A 783 -11.93 -31.97 11.20
N GLN A 784 -12.50 -30.79 11.44
CA GLN A 784 -13.93 -30.51 11.24
C GLN A 784 -14.22 -29.14 10.60
N VAL A 785 -14.18 -28.07 11.40
CA VAL A 785 -14.92 -26.81 11.20
C VAL A 785 -16.46 -26.99 11.23
N ASP A 786 -17.16 -26.02 11.83
CA ASP A 786 -18.62 -26.00 11.97
C ASP A 786 -19.14 -24.54 11.87
N LEU A 787 -20.46 -24.35 11.91
CA LEU A 787 -21.12 -23.03 12.01
C LEU A 787 -21.68 -22.85 13.44
N ALA A 788 -20.80 -22.71 14.43
CA ALA A 788 -21.14 -22.60 15.86
C ALA A 788 -21.74 -21.24 16.28
N VAL A 789 -22.76 -20.78 15.54
CA VAL A 789 -23.66 -19.61 15.75
C VAL A 789 -23.45 -18.85 17.07
N THR A 790 -23.02 -17.60 16.99
CA THR A 790 -22.98 -16.66 18.12
C THR A 790 -24.41 -16.31 18.54
N ASN A 791 -24.94 -16.97 19.57
CA ASN A 791 -26.29 -16.73 20.11
C ASN A 791 -26.45 -15.23 20.53
N PHE A 792 -27.66 -14.63 20.59
CA PHE A 792 -27.77 -13.15 20.76
C PHE A 792 -27.95 -12.63 22.20
N TYR A 793 -29.02 -12.94 22.96
CA TYR A 793 -29.13 -12.47 24.37
C TYR A 793 -29.99 -13.29 25.37
N ASP A 794 -29.74 -14.54 25.75
CA ASP A 794 -28.74 -15.59 25.46
C ASP A 794 -27.25 -15.29 25.32
N ASN A 795 -26.83 -14.57 24.30
CA ASN A 795 -25.43 -14.23 24.00
C ASN A 795 -24.57 -15.48 23.63
N THR A 796 -23.27 -15.26 23.45
CA THR A 796 -22.19 -16.29 23.37
C THR A 796 -22.12 -17.19 22.13
N VAL A 797 -20.90 -17.55 21.72
CA VAL A 797 -20.63 -18.85 21.08
C VAL A 797 -20.92 -19.96 22.09
N SER A 798 -21.60 -21.03 21.66
CA SER A 798 -21.67 -22.26 22.44
C SER A 798 -21.99 -23.45 21.54
N VAL A 799 -20.94 -24.09 21.01
CA VAL A 799 -21.04 -25.33 20.22
C VAL A 799 -21.77 -26.43 21.02
N LEU A 800 -22.59 -27.23 20.35
CA LEU A 800 -23.47 -28.20 20.99
C LEU A 800 -22.73 -29.41 21.56
N LEU A 801 -21.58 -29.77 20.97
CA LEU A 801 -20.94 -31.09 21.01
C LEU A 801 -21.84 -32.14 20.33
N GLY A 802 -21.53 -32.37 19.05
CA GLY A 802 -22.52 -32.57 17.98
C GLY A 802 -23.12 -33.95 17.81
N ASN A 803 -23.73 -34.16 16.63
CA ASN A 803 -24.50 -35.37 16.32
C ASN A 803 -24.75 -35.58 14.80
N GLY A 804 -24.90 -34.50 14.02
CA GLY A 804 -25.45 -34.56 12.66
C GLY A 804 -26.95 -34.88 12.60
N ASP A 805 -27.37 -36.07 13.05
CA ASP A 805 -28.80 -36.49 13.06
C ASP A 805 -29.63 -35.92 14.24
N GLY A 806 -28.97 -35.20 15.15
CA GLY A 806 -29.54 -34.04 15.82
C GLY A 806 -30.44 -34.28 17.05
N ARG A 807 -30.11 -35.21 17.96
CA ARG A 807 -30.73 -35.25 19.29
C ARG A 807 -29.81 -34.75 20.39
N PHE A 808 -30.31 -33.81 21.20
CA PHE A 808 -29.53 -33.00 22.11
C PHE A 808 -30.24 -32.75 23.45
N GLN A 809 -29.58 -32.09 24.40
CA GLN A 809 -30.18 -31.59 25.65
C GLN A 809 -30.65 -30.13 25.49
N SER A 810 -30.14 -29.18 26.29
CA SER A 810 -30.28 -27.71 26.18
C SER A 810 -29.43 -27.04 27.28
N ARG A 811 -28.89 -25.85 27.02
CA ARG A 811 -28.44 -24.89 28.05
C ARG A 811 -27.43 -25.45 29.09
N ILE A 812 -26.52 -26.35 28.72
CA ILE A 812 -25.35 -26.66 29.57
C ILE A 812 -24.42 -25.45 29.48
N ALA A 813 -24.11 -24.85 30.63
CA ALA A 813 -23.82 -23.42 30.70
C ALA A 813 -22.60 -23.06 31.54
N TYR A 814 -21.91 -22.02 31.08
CA TYR A 814 -20.71 -21.39 31.64
C TYR A 814 -20.88 -19.84 31.65
N LYS A 815 -19.80 -19.05 31.74
CA LYS A 815 -19.86 -17.58 31.97
C LYS A 815 -18.94 -16.70 31.09
N THR A 816 -19.49 -16.04 30.04
CA THR A 816 -19.07 -14.67 29.60
C THR A 816 -20.23 -13.82 29.03
N GLY A 817 -20.30 -13.57 27.72
CA GLY A 817 -21.03 -12.45 27.12
C GLY A 817 -21.06 -12.39 25.57
N GLY A 818 -20.36 -11.42 24.97
CA GLY A 818 -20.57 -10.90 23.60
C GLY A 818 -19.30 -10.60 22.78
N GLY A 819 -19.16 -9.39 22.19
CA GLY A 819 -18.03 -9.04 21.31
C GLY A 819 -17.98 -7.56 20.82
N PRO A 820 -16.82 -7.04 20.34
CA PRO A 820 -16.52 -5.61 20.44
C PRO A 820 -16.57 -4.65 19.21
N VAL A 821 -17.07 -5.03 18.02
CA VAL A 821 -17.08 -4.22 16.75
C VAL A 821 -15.71 -3.98 16.07
N PHE A 822 -15.65 -4.22 14.74
CA PHE A 822 -14.49 -4.21 13.80
C PHE A 822 -14.03 -5.65 13.39
N VAL A 823 -12.96 -5.81 12.59
CA VAL A 823 -12.36 -7.10 12.13
C VAL A 823 -10.87 -6.92 11.77
N ILE A 824 -10.01 -7.90 12.09
CA ILE A 824 -8.58 -8.07 11.67
C ILE A 824 -8.20 -9.57 11.69
N SER A 825 -6.90 -9.92 11.61
CA SER A 825 -6.30 -11.20 12.05
C SER A 825 -4.88 -10.97 12.64
N GLY A 826 -4.39 -11.84 13.54
CA GLY A 826 -3.04 -11.73 14.14
C GLY A 826 -2.74 -12.67 15.33
N ASP A 827 -1.56 -13.31 15.31
CA ASP A 827 -0.93 -14.06 16.41
C ASP A 827 0.30 -13.30 16.93
N PHE A 828 0.70 -13.61 18.17
CA PHE A 828 1.78 -12.95 18.92
C PHE A 828 2.70 -13.93 19.68
N ASN A 829 2.68 -15.25 19.37
CA ASN A 829 3.51 -16.24 20.10
C ASN A 829 4.23 -17.32 19.27
N ASN A 830 3.85 -17.53 18.01
CA ASN A 830 4.39 -18.56 17.13
C ASN A 830 4.24 -20.03 17.58
N ASP A 831 3.27 -20.33 18.46
CA ASP A 831 2.53 -21.61 18.43
C ASP A 831 1.33 -21.51 17.47
N SER A 832 0.88 -20.28 17.18
CA SER A 832 0.10 -19.94 15.98
C SER A 832 -1.23 -20.70 15.84
N LYS A 833 -1.92 -20.93 16.94
CA LYS A 833 -3.17 -21.70 17.04
C LYS A 833 -4.41 -20.80 16.98
N LEU A 834 -4.61 -20.27 15.78
CA LEU A 834 -5.56 -19.20 15.47
C LEU A 834 -7.01 -19.56 15.81
N ASP A 835 -7.59 -18.81 16.74
CA ASP A 835 -9.00 -18.87 17.11
C ASP A 835 -9.75 -17.58 16.71
N LEU A 836 -11.04 -17.49 17.08
CA LEU A 836 -11.97 -16.39 16.80
C LEU A 836 -11.61 -14.99 17.41
N ALA A 837 -10.46 -14.86 18.05
CA ALA A 837 -10.03 -13.90 19.09
C ALA A 837 -10.56 -12.44 19.10
N VAL A 838 -10.71 -11.82 20.29
CA VAL A 838 -11.03 -10.38 20.39
C VAL A 838 -10.73 -9.62 21.70
N THR A 839 -10.81 -8.28 21.59
CA THR A 839 -10.86 -7.26 22.66
C THR A 839 -12.31 -7.06 23.21
N ASN A 840 -12.64 -6.02 24.00
CA ASN A 840 -13.86 -5.99 24.82
C ASN A 840 -14.42 -4.57 25.10
N HIS A 841 -15.19 -4.08 24.12
CA HIS A 841 -15.95 -2.81 23.97
C HIS A 841 -16.94 -2.50 25.10
N GLY A 842 -16.91 -3.29 26.17
CA GLY A 842 -17.88 -4.35 26.27
C GLY A 842 -18.95 -4.28 27.37
N ASP A 843 -18.78 -3.81 28.60
CA ASP A 843 -17.57 -3.86 29.43
C ASP A 843 -16.46 -2.82 29.22
N ASN A 844 -15.41 -2.94 30.02
CA ASN A 844 -14.42 -1.92 30.29
C ASN A 844 -13.07 -2.54 30.70
N THR A 845 -12.61 -3.60 30.02
CA THR A 845 -11.31 -4.27 30.28
C THR A 845 -10.68 -4.72 28.97
N VAL A 846 -9.37 -4.54 28.77
CA VAL A 846 -8.69 -4.90 27.51
C VAL A 846 -8.69 -6.42 27.33
N SER A 847 -8.62 -6.95 26.10
CA SER A 847 -8.60 -8.40 25.87
C SER A 847 -7.98 -8.79 24.52
N VAL A 848 -7.56 -10.05 24.44
CA VAL A 848 -7.09 -10.84 23.28
C VAL A 848 -7.64 -12.28 23.51
N LEU A 849 -7.27 -13.28 22.72
CA LEU A 849 -7.53 -14.70 22.98
C LEU A 849 -6.27 -15.57 22.77
N LEU A 850 -6.37 -16.91 22.93
CA LEU A 850 -5.36 -17.90 22.53
C LEU A 850 -5.93 -19.32 22.58
N GLY A 851 -5.27 -20.29 21.93
CA GLY A 851 -5.65 -21.70 22.05
C GLY A 851 -5.25 -22.40 23.36
N LYS A 852 -6.07 -23.31 23.91
CA LYS A 852 -5.69 -24.26 24.99
C LYS A 852 -6.66 -25.42 25.32
N GLY A 853 -7.96 -25.28 25.05
CA GLY A 853 -8.98 -26.27 25.36
C GLY A 853 -10.39 -25.67 25.40
N ASP A 854 -11.41 -26.50 25.65
CA ASP A 854 -12.86 -26.22 25.59
C ASP A 854 -13.31 -24.82 26.05
N GLY A 855 -13.36 -23.87 25.11
CA GLY A 855 -14.11 -22.60 25.18
C GLY A 855 -13.88 -21.77 26.44
N ARG A 856 -12.66 -21.32 26.74
CA ARG A 856 -12.36 -20.61 27.99
C ARG A 856 -11.33 -19.49 27.83
N PHE A 857 -11.69 -18.29 28.29
CA PHE A 857 -11.02 -17.03 28.02
C PHE A 857 -9.94 -16.55 29.04
N GLN A 858 -10.08 -15.52 29.90
CA GLN A 858 -9.09 -15.24 30.98
C GLN A 858 -9.72 -14.92 32.35
N PHE A 859 -9.13 -15.47 33.42
CA PHE A 859 -9.63 -15.50 34.81
C PHE A 859 -9.54 -14.14 35.53
N GLN A 860 -9.93 -13.09 34.82
CA GLN A 860 -10.12 -11.73 35.30
C GLN A 860 -8.91 -11.10 36.01
N ILE A 861 -7.71 -11.49 35.56
CA ILE A 861 -6.75 -10.47 35.14
C ILE A 861 -7.51 -9.48 34.25
N SER A 862 -7.51 -8.21 34.64
CA SER A 862 -8.47 -7.20 34.18
C SER A 862 -7.89 -5.81 34.40
N TYR A 863 -7.33 -5.22 33.35
CA TYR A 863 -6.43 -4.07 33.44
C TYR A 863 -6.61 -3.06 32.30
N LYS A 864 -5.85 -1.95 32.32
CA LYS A 864 -6.29 -0.63 31.83
C LYS A 864 -5.70 -0.18 30.48
N THR A 865 -6.58 0.25 29.58
CA THR A 865 -6.32 1.27 28.55
C THR A 865 -7.25 2.48 28.78
N GLY A 866 -7.48 3.32 27.76
CA GLY A 866 -8.20 4.58 27.86
C GLY A 866 -9.73 4.47 27.98
N THR A 867 -10.45 5.28 27.21
CA THR A 867 -11.87 5.58 27.41
C THR A 867 -12.65 5.58 26.07
N TRP A 868 -13.97 5.35 26.06
CA TRP A 868 -14.90 5.49 24.90
C TRP A 868 -14.32 5.23 23.48
N PRO A 869 -13.76 4.03 23.20
CA PRO A 869 -12.80 3.82 22.11
C PRO A 869 -13.35 3.70 20.70
N ARG A 870 -12.43 3.79 19.73
CA ARG A 870 -12.72 4.14 18.31
C ARG A 870 -11.64 3.69 17.30
N SER A 871 -10.47 3.18 17.71
CA SER A 871 -9.24 3.24 16.87
C SER A 871 -8.10 2.27 17.28
N VAL A 872 -6.94 2.32 16.59
CA VAL A 872 -5.65 1.65 16.92
C VAL A 872 -4.42 2.53 16.54
N GLY A 873 -3.24 1.94 16.26
CA GLY A 873 -1.98 2.58 15.82
C GLY A 873 -0.75 2.11 16.62
N SER A 874 0.34 1.72 15.95
CA SER A 874 1.58 1.20 16.56
C SER A 874 2.85 1.45 15.69
N ASP A 875 3.00 0.70 14.61
CA ASP A 875 3.92 0.95 13.48
C ASP A 875 5.42 1.07 13.88
N ASP A 876 6.37 1.53 13.02
CA ASP A 876 7.81 1.44 13.37
C ASP A 876 8.80 2.38 12.64
N PHE A 877 9.96 2.64 13.28
CA PHE A 877 11.19 3.12 12.66
C PHE A 877 12.43 2.17 12.81
N ASN A 878 12.44 1.19 13.73
CA ASN A 878 13.57 0.95 14.65
C ASN A 878 14.33 -0.41 14.54
N ASN A 879 14.06 -1.24 13.52
CA ASN A 879 14.82 -2.47 13.17
C ASN A 879 14.79 -3.69 14.13
N ASP A 880 15.46 -3.65 15.28
CA ASP A 880 15.95 -4.85 16.02
C ASP A 880 14.85 -5.71 16.73
N ASP A 881 14.11 -6.52 15.98
CA ASP A 881 13.29 -7.69 16.43
C ASP A 881 12.18 -7.42 17.47
N LYS A 882 11.06 -6.73 17.14
CA LYS A 882 9.89 -6.54 18.06
C LYS A 882 8.64 -5.90 17.44
N LEU A 883 7.59 -5.82 18.26
CA LEU A 883 6.36 -5.02 18.15
C LEU A 883 6.40 -3.79 19.11
N ASP A 884 5.27 -3.16 19.49
CA ASP A 884 5.00 -2.06 20.48
C ASP A 884 4.43 -0.78 19.82
N LEU A 885 3.84 0.13 20.61
CA LEU A 885 2.52 0.70 20.32
C LEU A 885 2.47 2.22 20.17
N VAL A 886 1.33 2.80 19.74
CA VAL A 886 1.10 4.26 19.66
C VAL A 886 -0.32 4.58 20.19
N VAL A 887 -0.55 4.25 21.47
CA VAL A 887 -1.90 4.26 22.09
C VAL A 887 -2.47 5.67 22.30
N THR A 888 -3.21 6.16 21.30
CA THR A 888 -3.82 7.51 21.21
C THR A 888 -5.14 7.62 21.96
N ASN A 889 -5.46 8.78 22.55
CA ASN A 889 -6.84 9.18 22.87
C ASN A 889 -7.11 10.69 22.55
N THR A 890 -7.70 11.46 23.49
CA THR A 890 -8.60 12.62 23.27
C THR A 890 -8.25 13.77 24.25
N ASP A 891 -9.21 14.45 24.89
CA ASP A 891 -9.04 15.75 25.57
C ASP A 891 -8.22 15.74 26.88
N ASP A 892 -7.58 14.62 27.24
CA ASP A 892 -6.49 14.62 28.22
C ASP A 892 -5.17 15.18 27.62
N THR A 893 -5.02 15.14 26.28
CA THR A 893 -3.97 15.85 25.52
C THR A 893 -2.49 15.51 25.87
N THR A 894 -2.26 14.29 26.34
CA THR A 894 -0.96 13.73 26.72
C THR A 894 -0.15 13.24 25.48
N VAL A 895 1.12 12.79 25.64
CA VAL A 895 1.80 11.77 24.77
C VAL A 895 2.63 10.82 25.65
N SER A 896 3.56 9.98 25.16
CA SER A 896 4.44 9.14 26.01
C SER A 896 5.62 8.52 25.22
N VAL A 897 6.42 7.65 25.85
CA VAL A 897 7.33 6.62 25.29
C VAL A 897 7.97 5.82 26.45
N LEU A 898 7.94 4.48 26.37
CA LEU A 898 8.69 3.49 27.17
C LEU A 898 8.88 2.18 26.34
N LEU A 899 9.69 1.22 26.84
CA LEU A 899 10.12 -0.01 26.14
C LEU A 899 10.18 -1.25 27.07
N GLY A 900 10.16 -2.45 26.49
CA GLY A 900 9.56 -3.75 26.95
C GLY A 900 10.03 -4.53 28.20
N ASN A 901 9.25 -5.59 28.52
CA ASN A 901 9.55 -6.54 29.62
C ASN A 901 8.91 -7.96 29.57
N GLY A 902 7.71 -8.18 29.01
CA GLY A 902 6.79 -9.20 29.57
C GLY A 902 5.61 -9.69 28.73
N ASP A 903 4.42 -9.04 28.82
CA ASP A 903 3.14 -9.75 29.05
C ASP A 903 1.86 -9.53 28.14
N GLY A 904 1.94 -9.26 26.81
CA GLY A 904 0.83 -8.99 25.86
C GLY A 904 0.01 -7.75 26.25
N SER A 905 0.71 -6.67 26.60
CA SER A 905 0.40 -5.78 27.74
C SER A 905 1.08 -4.39 27.71
N PHE A 906 0.93 -3.58 28.77
CA PHE A 906 1.40 -2.18 28.93
C PHE A 906 2.18 -1.95 30.26
N GLN A 907 2.33 -0.69 30.72
CA GLN A 907 3.06 -0.21 31.93
C GLN A 907 2.17 0.49 33.00
N SER A 908 2.32 1.80 33.30
CA SER A 908 1.55 2.57 34.32
C SER A 908 1.71 4.11 34.24
N GLN A 909 0.67 4.85 34.68
CA GLN A 909 0.42 6.23 34.22
C GLN A 909 0.99 7.40 35.05
N ILE A 910 1.02 8.58 34.41
CA ILE A 910 1.22 9.91 35.01
C ILE A 910 0.09 10.84 34.50
N THR A 911 0.28 12.17 34.47
CA THR A 911 -0.69 13.16 33.95
C THR A 911 0.03 14.44 33.46
N TYR A 912 -0.02 14.75 32.16
CA TYR A 912 0.39 16.04 31.57
C TYR A 912 -0.48 16.36 30.35
N GLN A 913 -0.67 17.65 30.02
CA GLN A 913 -1.73 18.11 29.11
C GLN A 913 -1.27 19.33 28.27
N THR A 914 -1.68 19.44 27.00
CA THR A 914 -1.34 20.56 26.08
C THR A 914 -2.46 20.95 25.08
N GLY A 915 -2.85 20.11 24.11
CA GLY A 915 -3.77 20.46 23.01
C GLY A 915 -4.38 19.28 22.21
N ASN A 916 -5.31 19.60 21.30
CA ASN A 916 -6.40 18.74 20.80
C ASN A 916 -6.80 19.07 19.32
N ASP A 917 -7.99 18.60 18.89
CA ASP A 917 -8.73 18.87 17.62
C ASP A 917 -8.60 17.96 16.37
N PRO A 918 -7.84 16.84 16.34
CA PRO A 918 -8.01 15.78 15.32
C PRO A 918 -9.35 14.99 15.44
N GLU A 919 -9.57 13.96 14.61
CA GLU A 919 -10.54 12.87 14.94
C GLU A 919 -10.35 11.51 14.22
N SER A 920 -9.24 11.25 13.50
CA SER A 920 -8.98 9.95 12.84
C SER A 920 -7.49 9.66 12.67
N VAL A 921 -7.13 8.40 12.41
CA VAL A 921 -5.78 7.89 12.14
C VAL A 921 -5.86 6.67 11.20
N THR A 922 -4.89 6.43 10.30
CA THR A 922 -4.84 5.21 9.47
C THR A 922 -3.40 4.92 9.01
N SER A 923 -3.15 4.79 7.70
CA SER A 923 -1.92 4.29 7.09
C SER A 923 -1.82 4.82 5.65
N GLY A 924 -0.61 5.13 5.16
CA GLY A 924 -0.31 5.47 3.76
C GLY A 924 0.42 6.80 3.51
N ASP A 925 1.59 7.05 4.09
CA ASP A 925 2.55 8.08 3.62
C ASP A 925 3.59 7.53 2.61
N PHE A 926 4.39 8.42 1.99
CA PHE A 926 5.10 8.19 0.73
C PHE A 926 6.62 8.21 0.90
N ASN A 927 7.16 7.07 1.35
CA ASN A 927 8.43 7.03 2.07
C ASN A 927 9.74 6.94 1.27
N ASP A 928 10.05 5.90 0.50
CA ASP A 928 11.43 5.61 0.00
C ASP A 928 12.50 5.36 1.10
N ASP A 929 12.73 6.26 2.07
CA ASP A 929 13.86 6.20 3.03
C ASP A 929 13.74 5.22 4.22
N ASN A 930 13.10 4.06 3.99
CA ASN A 930 13.05 2.91 4.90
C ASN A 930 12.40 3.18 6.29
N LYS A 931 11.55 4.21 6.42
CA LYS A 931 10.82 4.58 7.65
C LYS A 931 9.45 5.18 7.34
N LEU A 932 8.42 4.35 7.44
CA LEU A 932 7.02 4.78 7.46
C LEU A 932 6.74 5.62 8.73
N ASP A 933 5.77 6.55 8.71
CA ASP A 933 5.75 7.71 9.63
C ASP A 933 4.37 8.12 10.19
N LEU A 934 4.37 8.61 11.43
CA LEU A 934 3.21 9.11 12.18
C LEU A 934 2.71 10.49 11.72
N ALA A 935 2.43 10.64 10.43
CA ALA A 935 2.23 11.92 9.76
C ALA A 935 1.05 12.75 10.33
N VAL A 936 1.35 13.98 10.79
CA VAL A 936 0.52 15.04 11.43
C VAL A 936 -0.88 15.37 10.86
N ALA A 937 -1.77 14.39 10.77
CA ALA A 937 -3.15 14.34 10.26
C ALA A 937 -4.11 15.56 10.39
N ASN A 938 -3.89 16.47 11.34
CA ASN A 938 -4.94 17.14 12.14
C ASN A 938 -6.22 17.59 11.39
N ARG A 939 -7.39 17.21 11.91
CA ARG A 939 -8.72 17.38 11.28
C ARG A 939 -9.03 18.81 10.84
N MET A 940 -8.55 19.82 11.56
CA MET A 940 -8.84 21.22 11.25
C MET A 940 -8.03 21.76 10.06
N ASP A 941 -7.00 21.04 9.63
CA ASP A 941 -5.99 21.53 8.67
C ASP A 941 -6.47 21.48 7.22
N ASN A 942 -7.27 20.44 6.89
CA ASN A 942 -7.89 20.15 5.59
C ASN A 942 -7.02 20.54 4.38
N THR A 943 -5.72 20.22 4.46
CA THR A 943 -4.68 20.42 3.44
C THR A 943 -3.46 19.58 3.82
N ILE A 944 -2.60 19.29 2.84
CA ILE A 944 -1.28 18.72 3.08
C ILE A 944 -0.35 19.79 3.64
N SER A 945 0.65 19.39 4.41
CA SER A 945 1.63 20.31 4.98
C SER A 945 3.08 19.95 4.67
N VAL A 946 3.48 18.69 4.84
CA VAL A 946 4.88 18.22 4.98
C VAL A 946 5.56 18.82 6.24
N LEU A 947 6.10 17.98 7.13
CA LEU A 947 6.60 18.39 8.45
C LEU A 947 8.13 18.42 8.54
N LEU A 948 8.80 17.32 8.22
CA LEU A 948 10.25 17.10 8.06
C LEU A 948 11.22 17.84 9.02
N GLY A 949 11.80 17.08 9.94
CA GLY A 949 12.90 17.48 10.83
C GLY A 949 14.31 17.44 10.21
N ASN A 950 15.26 18.14 10.82
CA ASN A 950 16.65 18.27 10.35
C ASN A 950 17.72 17.84 11.39
N GLY A 951 17.31 17.29 12.54
CA GLY A 951 18.18 17.10 13.72
C GLY A 951 18.25 18.34 14.61
N ASP A 952 17.10 18.99 14.79
CA ASP A 952 16.96 20.38 15.25
C ASP A 952 15.78 20.66 16.21
N GLY A 953 14.80 19.75 16.38
CA GLY A 953 13.97 19.70 17.60
C GLY A 953 12.45 19.59 17.46
N THR A 954 11.71 20.52 18.10
CA THR A 954 10.24 20.52 18.27
C THR A 954 9.46 21.56 17.44
N PHE A 955 8.14 21.36 17.26
CA PHE A 955 7.31 21.95 16.19
C PHE A 955 7.21 23.50 16.14
N GLN A 956 7.32 24.11 14.95
CA GLN A 956 7.08 25.55 14.72
C GLN A 956 6.51 25.93 13.32
N ARG A 957 5.51 26.81 13.29
CA ARG A 957 4.93 27.53 12.10
C ARG A 957 4.24 26.68 11.02
N ARG A 958 3.24 27.24 10.32
CA ARG A 958 2.49 26.58 9.24
C ARG A 958 1.94 27.55 8.19
N ILE A 959 1.47 27.07 7.03
CA ILE A 959 1.15 27.91 5.84
C ILE A 959 -0.18 27.54 5.12
N ASN A 960 -1.07 26.82 5.78
CA ASN A 960 -2.19 26.04 5.20
C ASN A 960 -3.44 26.79 4.71
N TYR A 961 -4.30 26.07 3.98
CA TYR A 961 -5.59 26.51 3.41
C TYR A 961 -6.75 25.66 3.98
N ASN A 962 -7.76 25.28 3.19
CA ASN A 962 -8.83 24.35 3.62
C ASN A 962 -9.58 23.64 2.46
N THR A 963 -9.94 22.37 2.67
CA THR A 963 -11.03 21.61 2.00
C THR A 963 -11.92 20.92 3.07
N GLY A 964 -12.48 19.72 2.84
CA GLY A 964 -13.11 18.88 3.87
C GLY A 964 -14.19 17.93 3.32
N SER A 965 -14.65 16.90 4.04
CA SER A 965 -14.20 16.37 5.33
C SER A 965 -14.77 14.94 5.55
N ASP A 966 -14.37 14.25 6.63
CA ASP A 966 -14.98 12.99 7.13
C ASP A 966 -14.93 11.76 6.17
N PRO A 967 -13.95 10.84 6.34
CA PRO A 967 -13.77 9.62 5.55
C PRO A 967 -14.60 8.43 6.09
N TYR A 968 -14.28 7.20 5.66
CA TYR A 968 -14.93 5.98 6.13
C TYR A 968 -14.03 4.72 6.26
N PHE A 969 -13.05 4.53 5.38
CA PHE A 969 -12.61 3.19 4.94
C PHE A 969 -11.11 3.08 4.58
N LEU A 970 -10.71 1.98 3.94
CA LEU A 970 -9.55 1.88 3.05
C LEU A 970 -9.98 1.14 1.75
N LEU A 971 -9.11 0.35 1.08
CA LEU A 971 -9.39 -0.52 -0.09
C LEU A 971 -9.44 0.19 -1.48
N SER A 972 -9.30 -0.60 -2.57
CA SER A 972 -9.05 -0.19 -3.98
C SER A 972 -10.05 -0.84 -4.97
N GLY A 973 -9.77 -0.90 -6.30
CA GLY A 973 -10.49 -1.87 -7.17
C GLY A 973 -10.65 -1.61 -8.68
N ASP A 974 -10.04 -0.60 -9.29
CA ASP A 974 -10.09 -0.37 -10.75
C ASP A 974 -8.75 0.14 -11.30
N PHE A 975 -8.49 -0.09 -12.60
CA PHE A 975 -7.66 0.68 -13.57
C PHE A 975 -7.41 -0.20 -14.82
N ASN A 976 -6.28 -0.07 -15.57
CA ASN A 976 -6.01 -0.84 -16.80
C ASN A 976 -4.52 -1.09 -17.13
N ASN A 977 -4.27 -2.12 -17.96
CA ASN A 977 -2.98 -2.61 -18.49
C ASN A 977 -2.06 -1.51 -19.06
N ASP A 978 -1.03 -1.09 -18.30
CA ASP A 978 0.02 -0.13 -18.69
C ASP A 978 1.18 -0.06 -17.64
N TYR A 979 1.55 -1.18 -17.01
CA TYR A 979 2.50 -1.35 -15.89
C TYR A 979 1.91 -1.21 -14.46
N LYS A 980 2.14 -0.22 -13.56
CA LYS A 980 2.78 1.10 -13.74
C LYS A 980 3.34 1.78 -12.47
N VAL A 981 2.78 1.57 -11.28
CA VAL A 981 2.96 2.46 -10.11
C VAL A 981 1.86 3.52 -10.09
N ASP A 982 0.60 3.10 -10.12
CA ASP A 982 -0.56 3.94 -10.44
C ASP A 982 -1.39 4.36 -9.18
N LEU A 983 -0.73 4.47 -8.01
CA LEU A 983 -1.32 4.71 -6.68
C LEU A 983 -2.19 5.99 -6.63
N ALA A 984 -3.49 5.84 -6.36
CA ALA A 984 -4.51 6.88 -6.58
C ALA A 984 -5.36 7.30 -5.34
N VAL A 985 -4.93 6.96 -4.12
CA VAL A 985 -5.50 7.25 -2.79
C VAL A 985 -6.46 8.45 -2.68
N ALA A 986 -7.62 8.25 -2.06
CA ALA A 986 -8.34 9.30 -1.31
C ALA A 986 -9.81 9.57 -1.72
N ASN A 987 -10.35 10.67 -1.18
CA ASN A 987 -11.72 11.19 -1.23
C ASN A 987 -12.85 10.23 -0.85
N LYS A 988 -13.78 10.69 0.01
CA LYS A 988 -15.14 10.12 0.05
C LYS A 988 -16.27 11.16 0.00
N LYS A 989 -16.05 12.39 0.45
CA LYS A 989 -17.16 13.30 0.80
C LYS A 989 -18.03 13.76 -0.38
N SER A 990 -17.50 13.83 -1.60
CA SER A 990 -18.15 14.57 -2.69
C SER A 990 -17.75 14.13 -4.11
N GLU A 991 -18.24 12.96 -4.53
CA GLU A 991 -18.33 12.52 -5.94
C GLU A 991 -17.04 11.98 -6.61
N ASN A 992 -16.77 10.67 -6.53
CA ASN A 992 -16.06 9.77 -7.47
C ASN A 992 -14.51 9.78 -7.64
N VAL A 993 -14.04 8.72 -8.31
CA VAL A 993 -12.66 8.39 -8.72
C VAL A 993 -12.06 9.47 -9.64
N GLY A 994 -10.81 9.36 -10.09
CA GLY A 994 -10.14 10.31 -11.00
C GLY A 994 -9.27 9.68 -12.08
N ILE A 995 -9.19 10.29 -13.27
CA ILE A 995 -7.99 10.19 -14.13
C ILE A 995 -6.90 11.15 -13.57
N PHE A 996 -5.59 10.87 -13.70
CA PHE A 996 -4.52 11.74 -13.19
C PHE A 996 -3.32 11.94 -14.18
N LEU A 997 -2.13 12.26 -13.63
CA LEU A 997 -0.77 12.24 -14.21
C LEU A 997 0.21 11.93 -13.06
N ASN A 998 1.52 11.93 -13.31
CA ASN A 998 2.54 11.89 -12.25
C ASN A 998 3.75 12.86 -12.44
N GLY A 999 4.49 13.09 -11.35
CA GLY A 999 5.76 13.83 -11.22
C GLY A 999 5.98 14.35 -9.78
N CYS A 1000 7.19 14.21 -9.22
CA CYS A 1000 7.65 14.84 -7.96
C CYS A 1000 8.57 16.04 -8.26
#